data_AF-A0A316UMK5-F1
#
_entry.id   AF-A0A316UMK5-F1
#
_cell.length_a   1.000
_cell.length_b   1.000
_cell.length_c   1.000
_cell.angle_alpha   90.00
_cell.angle_beta   90.00
_cell.angle_gamma   90.00
#
_symmetry.space_group_name_H-M   'P 1'
#
loop_
_entity.id
_entity.type
_entity.pdbx_description
1 polymer ?
#
loop_
_entity_poly.entity_id
_entity_poly.type
_entity_poly.pdbx_seq_one_letter_code
_entity_poly.pdbx_strand_id
1 'polypeptide(L)'
;MANRYLVLLAVALVTLSFTNAAPTSSAATTHALSIDTSKTTASKFGISTFIENSINFGTDGGIYAELIRDRAFQEDFSPHWSSIGGAKTEQTKANPLSKALPNSVVVTPGNAAGGLRNKGYFGIPVKPQTYAVSFYARSVDGANAQVTAKASLNAEADNKEFASVDVPLALTGEWKQFKADLVSTQSASNSNNTFGLTFPQGTAAVQLNLISLFPPTYEGTVGRQDIVQAIADLQAPYTRLPGGNQLEGNSIANAYNWSEAVGPLTDRPGKPSVWAGYDTDGYGLHESLDLFEKIGSEPILGLYAGYSLDKKSVAKENLQPYVQSALDQLHYIKDAQGSSEYAKRREGNGRAQPWKLNIVEIGNEDWIAQEAIDTYGFRYNAFYPQLKKAFPDVKFIASSPYSTDKSKLAGVDQHDYNTVAFAYAQFGLHDSWPRNGTEIMELEYAVINNGRCGEQADGADLYTNKCRLTYPTLEAALAEGAWTMDFERNGDLVTSAAYAPLLHNSASSQWNPDLIAFDHNTIALSPSYWTQYAFSRNRIDNILGANLTSGRPGPIYWSAGTLSGSGGKTLVVKLVNSASSAQDVAITVAGGKKLDATTASLWGFGGQDDLDSVNTVQNPETVKPYTKDLPVTQGATDFSVNMPAHSFQVVKVAIA
;
A
#
# COMPACT_ATOMS: atom_id res chain seq x y z
N MET A 1 -57.08 -0.58 -55.13
CA MET A 1 -58.43 -0.14 -54.75
C MET A 1 -59.11 -1.25 -53.96
N ALA A 2 -59.98 -0.86 -53.03
CA ALA A 2 -60.78 -1.69 -52.14
C ALA A 2 -60.11 -2.17 -50.84
N ASN A 3 -60.91 -2.01 -49.79
CA ASN A 3 -60.59 -1.94 -48.37
C ASN A 3 -61.29 -3.10 -47.67
N ARG A 4 -60.72 -3.55 -46.53
CA ARG A 4 -61.31 -4.38 -45.46
C ARG A 4 -61.57 -5.87 -45.76
N TYR A 5 -61.04 -6.75 -44.89
CA TYR A 5 -61.84 -7.57 -43.96
C TYR A 5 -60.95 -8.02 -42.78
N LEU A 6 -61.46 -7.80 -41.56
CA LEU A 6 -61.00 -8.39 -40.31
C LEU A 6 -61.27 -9.90 -40.33
N VAL A 7 -60.32 -10.70 -39.83
CA VAL A 7 -60.56 -12.09 -39.40
C VAL A 7 -60.19 -12.21 -37.93
N LEU A 8 -61.19 -12.51 -37.09
CA LEU A 8 -61.02 -12.93 -35.71
C LEU A 8 -60.40 -14.35 -35.69
N LEU A 9 -59.37 -14.56 -34.87
CA LEU A 9 -59.01 -15.87 -34.35
C LEU A 9 -59.04 -15.82 -32.83
N ALA A 10 -59.88 -16.64 -32.23
CA ALA A 10 -60.02 -16.81 -30.79
C ALA A 10 -58.77 -17.51 -30.22
N VAL A 11 -58.09 -16.84 -29.30
CA VAL A 11 -57.06 -17.45 -28.45
C VAL A 11 -57.68 -17.68 -27.08
N ALA A 12 -57.73 -18.95 -26.67
CA ALA A 12 -58.19 -19.36 -25.35
C ALA A 12 -57.28 -18.76 -24.25
N LEU A 13 -57.87 -18.01 -23.32
CA LEU A 13 -57.20 -17.63 -22.08
C LEU A 13 -57.00 -18.89 -21.22
N VAL A 14 -55.77 -19.38 -21.15
CA VAL A 14 -55.32 -20.22 -20.04
C VAL A 14 -54.80 -19.27 -18.96
N THR A 15 -55.59 -19.07 -17.91
CA THR A 15 -55.11 -18.44 -16.68
C THR A 15 -54.15 -19.40 -15.99
N LEU A 16 -52.86 -19.26 -16.28
CA LEU A 16 -51.79 -19.83 -15.45
C LEU A 16 -51.65 -18.95 -14.21
N SER A 17 -52.25 -19.41 -13.11
CA SER A 17 -51.97 -18.88 -11.78
C SER A 17 -50.51 -19.19 -11.44
N PHE A 18 -49.62 -18.22 -11.65
CA PHE A 18 -48.29 -18.26 -11.04
C PHE A 18 -48.48 -18.04 -9.54
N THR A 19 -48.57 -19.14 -8.79
CA THR A 19 -48.25 -19.08 -7.36
C THR A 19 -46.78 -18.72 -7.27
N ASN A 20 -46.47 -17.48 -6.90
CA ASN A 20 -45.15 -17.12 -6.38
C ASN A 20 -44.92 -18.01 -5.16
N ALA A 21 -44.20 -19.12 -5.34
CA ALA A 21 -43.60 -19.82 -4.23
C ALA A 21 -42.61 -18.82 -3.61
N ALA A 22 -42.89 -18.37 -2.39
CA ALA A 22 -41.89 -17.67 -1.60
C ALA A 22 -40.62 -18.54 -1.58
N PRO A 23 -39.42 -17.95 -1.74
CA PRO A 23 -38.20 -18.73 -1.60
C PRO A 23 -38.25 -19.44 -0.25
N THR A 24 -38.18 -20.76 -0.26
CA THR A 24 -38.03 -21.57 0.94
C THR A 24 -36.73 -21.13 1.62
N SER A 25 -36.82 -20.33 2.68
CA SER A 25 -35.65 -20.06 3.52
C SER A 25 -35.22 -21.38 4.12
N SER A 26 -34.08 -21.93 3.68
CA SER A 26 -33.44 -22.98 4.46
C SER A 26 -33.18 -22.41 5.85
N ALA A 27 -33.56 -23.15 6.90
CA ALA A 27 -33.26 -22.73 8.25
C ALA A 27 -31.73 -22.60 8.40
N ALA A 28 -31.26 -21.49 8.96
CA ALA A 28 -29.84 -21.28 9.21
C ALA A 28 -29.33 -22.37 10.16
N THR A 29 -28.15 -22.94 9.86
CA THR A 29 -27.50 -23.88 10.78
C THR A 29 -26.97 -23.10 11.97
N THR A 30 -27.30 -23.56 13.19
CA THR A 30 -26.83 -22.93 14.42
C THR A 30 -25.51 -23.54 14.90
N HIS A 31 -24.52 -22.69 15.14
CA HIS A 31 -23.23 -23.02 15.74
C HIS A 31 -23.16 -22.42 17.14
N ALA A 32 -22.77 -23.20 18.15
CA ALA A 32 -22.62 -22.71 19.51
C ALA A 32 -21.15 -22.40 19.81
N LEU A 33 -20.84 -21.12 20.05
CA LEU A 33 -19.51 -20.60 20.33
C LEU A 33 -19.41 -20.17 21.81
N SER A 34 -18.53 -20.81 22.57
CA SER A 34 -18.27 -20.44 23.96
C SER A 34 -17.01 -19.59 24.05
N ILE A 35 -17.10 -18.41 24.67
CA ILE A 35 -16.01 -17.47 24.90
C ILE A 35 -15.74 -17.40 26.40
N ASP A 36 -14.58 -17.91 26.84
CA ASP A 36 -14.16 -17.91 28.23
C ASP A 36 -13.50 -16.58 28.61
N THR A 37 -14.19 -15.79 29.43
CA THR A 37 -13.70 -14.49 29.93
C THR A 37 -12.82 -14.60 31.18
N SER A 38 -12.66 -15.79 31.75
CA SER A 38 -11.88 -16.00 32.99
C SER A 38 -10.37 -16.02 32.77
N LYS A 39 -9.94 -16.31 31.53
CA LYS A 39 -8.53 -16.36 31.12
C LYS A 39 -8.30 -15.44 29.94
N THR A 40 -7.33 -14.55 30.11
CA THR A 40 -6.94 -13.56 29.10
C THR A 40 -5.45 -13.62 28.83
N THR A 41 -5.06 -13.53 27.56
CA THR A 41 -3.67 -13.33 27.15
C THR A 41 -3.52 -11.94 26.53
N ALA A 42 -2.52 -11.15 26.96
CA ALA A 42 -2.29 -9.83 26.37
C ALA A 42 -1.87 -9.97 24.90
N SER A 43 -2.49 -9.18 24.02
CA SER A 43 -2.17 -9.16 22.59
C SER A 43 -1.22 -8.02 22.24
N LYS A 44 -0.23 -8.34 21.41
CA LYS A 44 0.62 -7.38 20.72
C LYS A 44 0.22 -7.21 19.25
N PHE A 45 -0.58 -8.13 18.71
CA PHE A 45 -0.96 -8.15 17.29
C PHE A 45 -1.55 -6.82 16.80
N GLY A 46 -1.12 -6.37 15.63
CA GLY A 46 -1.71 -5.24 14.91
C GLY A 46 -1.56 -5.44 13.40
N ILE A 47 -2.51 -4.91 12.63
CA ILE A 47 -2.39 -4.88 11.16
C ILE A 47 -1.47 -3.75 10.78
N SER A 48 -0.38 -4.08 10.10
CA SER A 48 0.57 -3.13 9.54
C SER A 48 0.29 -2.91 8.05
N THR A 49 0.83 -1.85 7.48
CA THR A 49 0.88 -1.67 6.02
C THR A 49 2.29 -1.92 5.51
N PHE A 50 2.43 -2.23 4.23
CA PHE A 50 3.73 -2.42 3.59
C PHE A 50 3.80 -1.55 2.33
N ILE A 51 4.79 -0.66 2.28
CA ILE A 51 5.08 0.15 1.10
C ILE A 51 6.42 -0.33 0.54
N GLU A 52 6.34 -1.10 -0.53
CA GLU A 52 7.47 -1.35 -1.41
C GLU A 52 7.58 -0.24 -2.44
N ASN A 53 8.79 0.27 -2.61
CA ASN A 53 9.03 1.33 -3.58
C ASN A 53 8.79 0.80 -5.01
N SER A 54 7.94 1.52 -5.75
CA SER A 54 7.70 1.42 -7.19
C SER A 54 7.08 0.14 -7.74
N ILE A 55 6.80 -0.87 -6.92
CA ILE A 55 5.91 -1.95 -7.34
C ILE A 55 4.56 -1.37 -7.77
N ASN A 56 4.09 -1.75 -8.96
CA ASN A 56 2.83 -1.30 -9.55
C ASN A 56 2.67 0.22 -9.65
N PHE A 57 3.78 0.98 -9.78
CA PHE A 57 3.78 2.44 -9.69
C PHE A 57 3.15 2.96 -8.39
N GLY A 58 3.30 2.20 -7.29
CA GLY A 58 2.73 2.51 -5.98
C GLY A 58 3.35 3.75 -5.33
N THR A 59 4.62 4.05 -5.61
CA THR A 59 5.29 5.29 -5.18
C THR A 59 5.27 6.36 -6.26
N ASP A 60 6.24 6.34 -7.18
CA ASP A 60 6.27 7.25 -8.34
C ASP A 60 5.08 6.94 -9.27
N GLY A 61 4.18 7.91 -9.41
CA GLY A 61 2.89 7.74 -10.10
C GLY A 61 1.72 7.28 -9.21
N GLY A 62 1.98 7.01 -7.93
CA GLY A 62 1.02 6.51 -6.95
C GLY A 62 0.91 7.43 -5.73
N ILE A 63 1.41 6.98 -4.57
CA ILE A 63 1.37 7.74 -3.31
C ILE A 63 2.21 9.02 -3.39
N TYR A 64 3.26 9.07 -4.21
CA TYR A 64 4.00 10.31 -4.46
C TYR A 64 3.20 11.20 -5.42
N ALA A 65 2.81 12.40 -4.96
CA ALA A 65 1.87 13.24 -5.70
C ALA A 65 2.46 13.95 -6.94
N GLU A 66 3.72 13.72 -7.29
CA GLU A 66 4.32 14.26 -8.52
C GLU A 66 3.57 13.76 -9.75
N LEU A 67 3.17 14.69 -10.62
CA LEU A 67 2.43 14.38 -11.85
C LEU A 67 3.35 14.28 -13.07
N ILE A 68 4.57 14.81 -13.02
CA ILE A 68 5.52 14.76 -14.13
C ILE A 68 6.35 13.49 -14.06
N ARG A 69 6.21 12.64 -15.09
CA ARG A 69 7.05 11.46 -15.27
C ARG A 69 8.38 11.83 -15.91
N ASP A 70 9.47 11.21 -15.48
CA ASP A 70 10.84 11.56 -15.91
C ASP A 70 11.15 13.05 -15.72
N ARG A 71 10.78 13.59 -14.56
CA ARG A 71 10.86 15.03 -14.27
C ARG A 71 12.25 15.66 -14.38
N ALA A 72 13.30 14.86 -14.25
CA ALA A 72 14.69 15.32 -14.25
C ALA A 72 15.54 14.63 -15.33
N PHE A 73 14.91 13.99 -16.33
CA PHE A 73 15.59 13.33 -17.46
C PHE A 73 16.56 12.24 -17.00
N GLN A 74 16.19 11.54 -15.92
CA GLN A 74 16.94 10.42 -15.36
C GLN A 74 16.75 9.16 -16.23
N GLU A 75 15.67 9.13 -17.02
CA GLU A 75 15.41 8.16 -18.08
C GLU A 75 15.77 8.73 -19.47
N ASP A 76 15.44 7.96 -20.52
CA ASP A 76 15.49 8.44 -21.90
C ASP A 76 14.38 9.48 -22.16
N PHE A 77 14.69 10.56 -22.88
CA PHE A 77 13.75 11.67 -23.13
C PHE A 77 12.39 11.23 -23.71
N SER A 78 12.40 10.28 -24.66
CA SER A 78 11.22 9.64 -25.21
C SER A 78 11.04 8.26 -24.56
N PRO A 79 9.81 7.83 -24.20
CA PRO A 79 8.53 8.35 -24.67
C PRO A 79 7.83 9.37 -23.76
N HIS A 80 8.46 9.79 -22.66
CA HIS A 80 7.79 10.58 -21.60
C HIS A 80 7.65 12.06 -21.96
N TRP A 81 8.64 12.61 -22.66
CA TRP A 81 8.64 13.97 -23.18
C TRP A 81 8.51 14.00 -24.70
N SER A 82 7.84 15.04 -25.20
CA SER A 82 7.73 15.34 -26.64
C SER A 82 7.72 16.84 -26.88
N SER A 83 8.00 17.27 -28.11
CA SER A 83 7.98 18.68 -28.46
C SER A 83 6.58 19.21 -28.75
N ILE A 84 6.33 20.48 -28.45
CA ILE A 84 5.11 21.24 -28.80
C ILE A 84 5.51 22.41 -29.70
N GLY A 85 4.65 22.74 -30.67
CA GLY A 85 4.80 23.96 -31.47
C GLY A 85 6.02 23.96 -32.40
N GLY A 86 6.51 22.77 -32.76
CA GLY A 86 7.69 22.61 -33.63
C GLY A 86 9.01 23.01 -32.97
N ALA A 87 9.07 23.07 -31.63
CA ALA A 87 10.32 23.31 -30.92
C ALA A 87 11.33 22.17 -31.15
N LYS A 88 12.61 22.54 -31.28
CA LYS A 88 13.71 21.56 -31.25
C LYS A 88 14.02 21.24 -29.79
N THR A 89 14.11 19.94 -29.48
CA THR A 89 14.44 19.43 -28.15
C THR A 89 15.66 18.51 -28.24
N GLU A 90 16.64 18.69 -27.35
CA GLU A 90 17.88 17.92 -27.34
C GLU A 90 18.29 17.60 -25.90
N GLN A 91 18.32 16.31 -25.53
CA GLN A 91 18.84 15.88 -24.24
C GLN A 91 20.37 16.01 -24.24
N THR A 92 20.94 16.57 -23.18
CA THR A 92 22.38 16.85 -23.08
C THR A 92 22.91 16.66 -21.66
N LYS A 93 24.21 16.34 -21.60
CA LYS A 93 25.02 16.28 -20.36
C LYS A 93 25.90 17.52 -20.15
N ALA A 94 25.83 18.49 -21.06
CA ALA A 94 26.57 19.73 -20.92
C ALA A 94 25.95 20.57 -19.80
N ASN A 95 26.77 21.13 -18.90
CA ASN A 95 26.33 21.98 -17.80
C ASN A 95 25.19 21.36 -16.95
N PRO A 96 25.40 20.17 -16.36
CA PRO A 96 24.36 19.48 -15.60
C PRO A 96 23.87 20.34 -14.42
N LEU A 97 22.62 20.11 -13.98
CA LEU A 97 22.08 20.81 -12.81
C LEU A 97 22.87 20.46 -11.55
N SER A 98 23.26 19.19 -11.43
CA SER A 98 24.09 18.67 -10.36
C SER A 98 24.84 17.41 -10.81
N LYS A 99 25.70 16.87 -9.94
CA LYS A 99 26.31 15.56 -10.18
C LYS A 99 25.27 14.43 -10.20
N ALA A 100 24.22 14.54 -9.40
CA ALA A 100 23.15 13.55 -9.30
C ALA A 100 22.18 13.60 -10.49
N LEU A 101 22.00 14.79 -11.10
CA LEU A 101 21.14 15.01 -12.25
C LEU A 101 21.98 15.43 -13.47
N PRO A 102 22.72 14.49 -14.08
CA PRO A 102 23.68 14.78 -15.13
C PRO A 102 23.02 15.10 -16.48
N ASN A 103 21.78 14.68 -16.69
CA ASN A 103 21.03 14.92 -17.92
C ASN A 103 20.14 16.15 -17.77
N SER A 104 19.87 16.82 -18.88
CA SER A 104 18.95 17.97 -18.99
C SER A 104 18.44 18.06 -20.42
N VAL A 105 17.46 18.92 -20.69
CA VAL A 105 17.00 19.15 -22.07
C VAL A 105 17.20 20.60 -22.49
N VAL A 106 17.71 20.79 -23.70
CA VAL A 106 17.73 22.09 -24.38
C VAL A 106 16.50 22.21 -25.26
N VAL A 107 15.80 23.33 -25.12
CA VAL A 107 14.58 23.67 -25.86
C VAL A 107 14.83 24.94 -26.66
N THR A 108 14.63 24.85 -27.98
CA THR A 108 14.68 26.01 -28.88
C THR A 108 13.35 26.14 -29.60
N PRO A 109 12.53 27.16 -29.28
CA PRO A 109 11.30 27.43 -30.01
C PRO A 109 11.56 27.64 -31.50
N GLY A 110 10.65 27.14 -32.33
CA GLY A 110 10.76 27.28 -33.79
C GLY A 110 10.16 28.60 -34.29
N ASN A 111 9.46 28.53 -35.41
CA ASN A 111 8.78 29.67 -36.03
C ASN A 111 7.49 30.09 -35.32
N ALA A 112 7.14 29.44 -34.21
CA ALA A 112 5.99 29.74 -33.37
C ALA A 112 6.38 29.51 -31.90
N ALA A 113 5.50 29.89 -30.97
CA ALA A 113 5.66 29.50 -29.58
C ALA A 113 5.67 27.97 -29.46
N GLY A 114 6.58 27.43 -28.65
CA GLY A 114 6.80 25.99 -28.57
C GLY A 114 7.64 25.60 -27.37
N GLY A 115 7.71 24.30 -27.10
CA GLY A 115 8.50 23.77 -25.98
C GLY A 115 8.27 22.29 -25.76
N LEU A 116 8.00 21.91 -24.51
CA LEU A 116 7.90 20.53 -24.07
C LEU A 116 6.47 20.15 -23.67
N ARG A 117 6.15 18.87 -23.85
CA ARG A 117 4.97 18.19 -23.35
C ARG A 117 5.35 16.99 -22.50
N ASN A 118 4.69 16.79 -21.37
CA ASN A 118 4.75 15.58 -20.58
C ASN A 118 3.34 14.97 -20.42
N LYS A 119 3.23 13.65 -20.56
CA LYS A 119 1.95 12.93 -20.41
C LYS A 119 1.63 12.52 -18.97
N GLY A 120 2.57 12.74 -18.04
CA GLY A 120 2.50 12.22 -16.68
C GLY A 120 2.55 10.70 -16.62
N TYR A 121 2.14 10.17 -15.47
CA TYR A 121 2.14 8.73 -15.19
C TYR A 121 0.86 8.05 -15.68
N PHE A 122 0.68 7.88 -17.00
CA PHE A 122 -0.58 7.38 -17.62
C PHE A 122 -1.70 8.42 -17.68
N GLY A 123 -1.33 9.70 -17.68
CA GLY A 123 -2.24 10.83 -17.75
C GLY A 123 -2.00 11.85 -16.65
N ILE A 124 -2.74 12.96 -16.71
CA ILE A 124 -2.77 14.00 -15.68
C ILE A 124 -4.23 14.35 -15.37
N PRO A 125 -4.69 14.19 -14.12
CA PRO A 125 -6.05 14.60 -13.75
C PRO A 125 -6.11 16.13 -13.64
N VAL A 126 -7.02 16.74 -14.40
CA VAL A 126 -7.29 18.19 -14.30
C VAL A 126 -8.57 18.39 -13.50
N LYS A 127 -8.45 19.01 -12.33
CA LYS A 127 -9.52 19.30 -11.36
C LYS A 127 -9.52 20.80 -11.02
N PRO A 128 -10.61 21.36 -10.48
CA PRO A 128 -10.66 22.74 -10.03
C PRO A 128 -9.81 22.92 -8.75
N GLN A 129 -8.53 23.19 -8.93
CA GLN A 129 -7.54 23.31 -7.85
C GLN A 129 -6.31 24.09 -8.32
N THR A 130 -5.45 24.43 -7.37
CA THR A 130 -4.11 24.99 -7.65
C THR A 130 -3.09 23.88 -7.77
N TYR A 131 -2.26 23.95 -8.80
CA TYR A 131 -1.11 23.09 -9.01
C TYR A 131 0.17 23.89 -8.83
N ALA A 132 1.10 23.40 -8.02
CA ALA A 132 2.41 24.00 -7.83
C ALA A 132 3.34 23.56 -8.96
N VAL A 133 3.71 24.50 -9.83
CA VAL A 133 4.69 24.30 -10.91
C VAL A 133 6.07 24.72 -10.41
N SER A 134 7.08 23.90 -10.68
CA SER A 134 8.47 24.35 -10.56
C SER A 134 9.38 23.72 -11.60
N PHE A 135 10.47 24.41 -11.95
CA PHE A 135 11.53 23.88 -12.81
C PHE A 135 12.81 24.69 -12.65
N TYR A 136 13.94 24.08 -13.00
CA TYR A 136 15.21 24.78 -13.16
C TYR A 136 15.41 25.18 -14.60
N ALA A 137 15.90 26.40 -14.83
CA ALA A 137 16.24 26.89 -16.15
C ALA A 137 17.53 27.72 -16.17
N ARG A 138 18.22 27.71 -17.32
CA ARG A 138 19.34 28.60 -17.65
C ARG A 138 19.36 28.93 -19.15
N SER A 139 20.05 30.00 -19.51
CA SER A 139 20.39 30.28 -20.91
C SER A 139 21.54 29.39 -21.37
N VAL A 140 21.44 28.84 -22.58
CA VAL A 140 22.50 27.98 -23.16
C VAL A 140 23.72 28.81 -23.55
N ASP A 141 23.50 30.00 -24.12
CA ASP A 141 24.56 30.92 -24.56
C ASP A 141 25.17 31.77 -23.43
N GLY A 142 24.64 31.65 -22.21
CA GLY A 142 25.06 32.43 -21.05
C GLY A 142 24.54 33.87 -21.02
N ALA A 143 23.75 34.30 -22.01
CA ALA A 143 23.20 35.65 -22.06
C ALA A 143 22.15 35.86 -20.97
N ASN A 144 22.09 37.10 -20.47
CA ASN A 144 21.01 37.53 -19.60
C ASN A 144 19.77 37.83 -20.45
N ALA A 145 18.65 37.18 -20.16
CA ALA A 145 17.41 37.35 -20.91
C ALA A 145 16.19 37.39 -19.98
N GLN A 146 15.23 38.23 -20.33
CA GLN A 146 13.90 38.22 -19.73
C GLN A 146 12.97 37.47 -20.67
N VAL A 147 12.47 36.33 -20.23
CA VAL A 147 11.60 35.44 -21.01
C VAL A 147 10.36 35.16 -20.19
N THR A 148 9.18 35.11 -20.80
CA THR A 148 7.96 34.66 -20.10
C THR A 148 7.59 33.30 -20.66
N ALA A 149 7.86 32.24 -19.90
CA ALA A 149 7.41 30.89 -20.26
C ALA A 149 5.93 30.73 -19.90
N LYS A 150 5.23 29.82 -20.57
CA LYS A 150 3.85 29.45 -20.25
C LYS A 150 3.81 27.97 -19.83
N ALA A 151 3.40 27.73 -18.60
CA ALA A 151 3.07 26.40 -18.10
C ALA A 151 1.56 26.16 -18.28
N SER A 152 1.16 25.00 -18.79
CA SER A 152 -0.25 24.73 -19.12
C SER A 152 -0.66 23.28 -18.89
N LEU A 153 -1.96 23.07 -18.66
CA LEU A 153 -2.62 21.78 -18.67
C LEU A 153 -3.54 21.71 -19.89
N ASN A 154 -3.35 20.70 -20.74
CA ASN A 154 -4.04 20.59 -22.01
C ASN A 154 -4.56 19.17 -22.24
N ALA A 155 -5.70 19.03 -22.90
CA ALA A 155 -6.16 17.74 -23.41
C ALA A 155 -5.15 17.19 -24.42
N GLU A 156 -4.84 15.89 -24.35
CA GLU A 156 -3.85 15.28 -25.22
C GLU A 156 -4.30 15.25 -26.70
N ALA A 157 -5.59 14.99 -26.93
CA ALA A 157 -6.14 14.71 -28.25
C ALA A 157 -6.14 15.93 -29.20
N ASP A 158 -6.46 17.12 -28.68
CA ASP A 158 -6.68 18.33 -29.47
C ASP A 158 -5.97 19.58 -28.93
N ASN A 159 -5.15 19.42 -27.87
CA ASN A 159 -4.45 20.50 -27.18
C ASN A 159 -5.36 21.55 -26.52
N LYS A 160 -6.65 21.27 -26.33
CA LYS A 160 -7.55 22.18 -25.62
C LYS A 160 -6.98 22.51 -24.24
N GLU A 161 -6.77 23.80 -24.00
CA GLU A 161 -6.23 24.29 -22.73
C GLU A 161 -7.31 24.31 -21.64
N PHE A 162 -6.97 23.74 -20.48
CA PHE A 162 -7.81 23.81 -19.28
C PHE A 162 -7.38 24.94 -18.36
N ALA A 163 -6.06 25.12 -18.22
CA ALA A 163 -5.47 26.12 -17.34
C ALA A 163 -4.03 26.42 -17.79
N SER A 164 -3.58 27.62 -17.49
CA SER A 164 -2.20 28.02 -17.73
C SER A 164 -1.76 29.15 -16.81
N VAL A 165 -0.45 29.29 -16.66
CA VAL A 165 0.17 30.40 -15.94
C VAL A 165 1.42 30.87 -16.69
N ASP A 166 1.58 32.19 -16.76
CA ASP A 166 2.80 32.82 -17.24
C ASP A 166 3.86 32.83 -16.14
N VAL A 167 5.08 32.42 -16.47
CA VAL A 167 6.22 32.29 -15.55
C VAL A 167 7.33 33.21 -16.03
N PRO A 168 7.50 34.40 -15.41
CA PRO A 168 8.59 35.31 -15.74
C PRO A 168 9.94 34.72 -15.35
N LEU A 169 10.85 34.63 -16.32
CA LEU A 169 12.19 34.08 -16.18
C LEU A 169 13.23 35.18 -16.39
N ALA A 170 14.02 35.42 -15.35
CA ALA A 170 15.29 36.12 -15.46
C ALA A 170 16.39 35.09 -15.68
N LEU A 171 16.64 34.74 -16.94
CA LEU A 171 17.63 33.74 -17.33
C LEU A 171 19.05 34.33 -17.31
N THR A 172 20.01 33.50 -16.91
CA THR A 172 21.46 33.76 -16.96
C THR A 172 22.16 32.46 -17.40
N GLY A 173 23.50 32.46 -17.47
CA GLY A 173 24.26 31.21 -17.63
C GLY A 173 24.18 30.25 -16.44
N GLU A 174 23.75 30.71 -15.27
CA GLU A 174 23.62 29.88 -14.07
C GLU A 174 22.21 29.28 -13.94
N TRP A 175 22.14 28.08 -13.37
CA TRP A 175 20.87 27.41 -13.07
C TRP A 175 20.09 28.17 -11.98
N LYS A 176 18.81 28.40 -12.23
CA LYS A 176 17.89 28.99 -11.26
C LYS A 176 16.57 28.24 -11.24
N GLN A 177 16.00 28.06 -10.05
CA GLN A 177 14.65 27.52 -9.88
C GLN A 177 13.60 28.62 -10.10
N PHE A 178 12.55 28.28 -10.83
CA PHE A 178 11.36 29.09 -11.04
C PHE A 178 10.14 28.33 -10.52
N LYS A 179 9.17 29.07 -9.98
CA LYS A 179 7.95 28.54 -9.37
C LYS A 179 6.75 29.37 -9.79
N ALA A 180 5.60 28.73 -9.96
CA ALA A 180 4.33 29.39 -10.23
C ALA A 180 3.16 28.54 -9.75
N ASP A 181 2.06 29.20 -9.41
CA ASP A 181 0.79 28.54 -9.09
C ASP A 181 -0.09 28.53 -10.34
N LEU A 182 -0.36 27.33 -10.87
CA LEU A 182 -1.26 27.13 -11.99
C LEU A 182 -2.65 26.81 -11.43
N VAL A 183 -3.59 27.75 -11.58
CA VAL A 183 -4.96 27.59 -11.07
C VAL A 183 -5.86 27.08 -12.20
N SER A 184 -6.49 25.92 -12.00
CA SER A 184 -7.58 25.45 -12.86
C SER A 184 -8.92 25.70 -12.18
N THR A 185 -9.88 26.21 -12.94
CA THR A 185 -11.30 26.25 -12.55
C THR A 185 -12.13 25.20 -13.29
N GLN A 186 -11.49 24.38 -14.12
CA GLN A 186 -12.12 23.37 -14.96
C GLN A 186 -11.80 21.96 -14.47
N SER A 187 -12.71 21.03 -14.75
CA SER A 187 -12.46 19.59 -14.67
C SER A 187 -12.34 19.03 -16.08
N ALA A 188 -11.29 18.25 -16.34
CA ALA A 188 -11.26 17.40 -17.54
C ALA A 188 -12.22 16.22 -17.37
N SER A 189 -12.73 15.69 -18.49
CA SER A 189 -13.65 14.52 -18.49
C SER A 189 -12.93 13.18 -18.28
N ASN A 190 -11.60 13.16 -18.41
CA ASN A 190 -10.74 11.99 -18.22
C ASN A 190 -9.31 12.45 -17.89
N SER A 191 -8.38 11.52 -17.70
CA SER A 191 -6.96 11.79 -17.41
C SER A 191 -6.05 11.90 -18.64
N ASN A 192 -6.57 11.79 -19.87
CA ASN A 192 -5.76 11.90 -21.10
C ASN A 192 -5.42 13.37 -21.40
N ASN A 193 -4.66 13.96 -20.48
CA ASN A 193 -4.22 15.33 -20.48
C ASN A 193 -2.71 15.37 -20.27
N THR A 194 -2.11 16.50 -20.63
CA THR A 194 -0.67 16.70 -20.63
C THR A 194 -0.30 18.00 -19.97
N PHE A 195 0.92 18.05 -19.43
CA PHE A 195 1.56 19.27 -18.99
C PHE A 195 2.39 19.84 -20.15
N GLY A 196 2.21 21.13 -20.42
CA GLY A 196 2.99 21.88 -21.40
C GLY A 196 3.88 22.91 -20.72
N LEU A 197 5.12 23.06 -21.18
CA LEU A 197 6.00 24.17 -20.85
C LEU A 197 6.53 24.78 -22.14
N THR A 198 6.03 25.96 -22.51
CA THR A 198 6.29 26.60 -23.80
C THR A 198 6.92 27.98 -23.64
N PHE A 199 7.64 28.40 -24.67
CA PHE A 199 8.33 29.68 -24.72
C PHE A 199 7.89 30.45 -25.98
N PRO A 200 7.91 31.80 -25.96
CA PRO A 200 7.58 32.62 -27.12
C PRO A 200 8.47 32.33 -28.32
N GLN A 201 7.95 32.57 -29.52
CA GLN A 201 8.73 32.56 -30.75
C GLN A 201 9.95 33.49 -30.62
N GLY A 202 11.10 33.04 -31.15
CA GLY A 202 12.34 33.84 -31.14
C GLY A 202 13.08 33.85 -29.81
N THR A 203 12.60 33.14 -28.79
CA THR A 203 13.36 32.90 -27.55
C THR A 203 14.62 32.11 -27.88
N ALA A 204 15.77 32.54 -27.34
CA ALA A 204 17.02 31.81 -27.43
C ALA A 204 16.91 30.43 -26.74
N ALA A 205 17.85 29.52 -27.01
CA ALA A 205 17.79 28.18 -26.46
C ALA A 205 17.83 28.20 -24.91
N VAL A 206 16.86 27.54 -24.29
CA VAL A 206 16.72 27.41 -22.83
C VAL A 206 17.04 25.97 -22.43
N GLN A 207 17.88 25.81 -21.41
CA GLN A 207 18.15 24.48 -20.83
C GLN A 207 17.30 24.30 -19.58
N LEU A 208 16.68 23.13 -19.44
CA LEU A 208 15.71 22.79 -18.40
C LEU A 208 16.08 21.52 -17.64
N ASN A 209 15.72 21.48 -16.37
CA ASN A 209 15.85 20.32 -15.49
C ASN A 209 14.83 20.37 -14.34
N LEU A 210 14.56 19.22 -13.72
CA LEU A 210 13.73 19.03 -12.53
C LEU A 210 12.38 19.78 -12.63
N ILE A 211 11.61 19.43 -13.67
CA ILE A 211 10.29 20.00 -13.97
C ILE A 211 9.23 19.25 -13.17
N SER A 212 8.52 19.95 -12.30
CA SER A 212 7.61 19.34 -11.34
C SER A 212 6.23 20.02 -11.38
N LEU A 213 5.20 19.22 -11.18
CA LEU A 213 3.81 19.64 -11.08
C LEU A 213 3.14 18.87 -9.93
N PHE A 214 2.86 19.55 -8.82
CA PHE A 214 2.17 18.97 -7.67
C PHE A 214 0.73 19.47 -7.55
N PRO A 215 -0.27 18.59 -7.38
CA PRO A 215 -1.60 18.97 -6.90
C PRO A 215 -1.54 19.25 -5.38
N PRO A 216 -2.65 19.65 -4.75
CA PRO A 216 -2.74 19.69 -3.29
C PRO A 216 -2.41 18.31 -2.70
N THR A 217 -1.55 18.29 -1.68
CA THR A 217 -1.07 17.06 -1.04
C THR A 217 -1.77 16.80 0.28
N TYR A 218 -1.59 15.60 0.83
CA TYR A 218 -2.14 15.19 2.10
C TYR A 218 -1.47 15.96 3.25
N GLU A 219 -2.20 16.88 3.86
CA GLU A 219 -1.87 17.53 5.14
C GLU A 219 -0.42 18.04 5.31
N GLY A 220 0.17 18.59 4.23
CA GLY A 220 1.52 19.16 4.22
C GLY A 220 2.65 18.16 3.92
N THR A 221 2.32 16.91 3.61
CA THR A 221 3.26 15.89 3.12
C THR A 221 3.44 16.00 1.60
N VAL A 222 4.19 15.10 0.98
CA VAL A 222 4.24 14.92 -0.49
C VAL A 222 3.23 13.89 -1.01
N GLY A 223 2.39 13.35 -0.12
CA GLY A 223 1.50 12.23 -0.40
C GLY A 223 0.24 12.63 -1.17
N ARG A 224 -0.21 11.78 -2.08
CA ARG A 224 -1.46 11.90 -2.81
C ARG A 224 -2.65 11.69 -1.86
N GLN A 225 -3.58 12.65 -1.84
CA GLN A 225 -4.60 12.78 -0.78
C GLN A 225 -5.49 11.55 -0.57
N ASP A 226 -6.10 11.02 -1.62
CA ASP A 226 -7.03 9.89 -1.57
C ASP A 226 -6.34 8.58 -1.15
N ILE A 227 -5.16 8.28 -1.70
CA ILE A 227 -4.37 7.10 -1.34
C ILE A 227 -3.92 7.19 0.12
N VAL A 228 -3.36 8.32 0.54
CA VAL A 228 -2.92 8.49 1.94
C VAL A 228 -4.09 8.39 2.90
N GLN A 229 -5.25 8.98 2.57
CA GLN A 229 -6.43 8.87 3.42
C GLN A 229 -6.86 7.42 3.59
N ALA A 230 -6.90 6.63 2.51
CA ALA A 230 -7.24 5.21 2.60
C ALA A 230 -6.25 4.42 3.47
N ILE A 231 -4.96 4.75 3.43
CA ILE A 231 -3.94 4.15 4.31
C ILE A 231 -4.15 4.59 5.77
N ALA A 232 -4.39 5.88 6.00
CA ALA A 232 -4.64 6.44 7.33
C ALA A 232 -5.90 5.87 7.98
N ASP A 233 -6.94 5.58 7.19
CA ASP A 233 -8.20 5.00 7.65
C ASP A 233 -8.05 3.58 8.21
N LEU A 234 -7.00 2.85 7.81
CA LEU A 234 -6.64 1.57 8.44
C LEU A 234 -6.19 1.77 9.89
N GLN A 235 -5.56 2.90 10.22
CA GLN A 235 -4.93 3.15 11.52
C GLN A 235 -3.91 2.07 11.91
N ALA A 236 -3.12 1.65 10.93
CA ALA A 236 -2.04 0.69 11.16
C ALA A 236 -1.01 1.29 12.13
N PRO A 237 -0.63 0.59 13.22
CA PRO A 237 0.40 1.08 14.14
C PRO A 237 1.79 1.07 13.49
N TYR A 238 2.00 0.27 12.45
CA TYR A 238 3.26 0.22 11.73
C TYR A 238 3.10 0.23 10.22
N THR A 239 4.12 0.75 9.54
CA THR A 239 4.29 0.68 8.09
C THR A 239 5.71 0.21 7.75
N ARG A 240 5.83 -0.91 7.03
CA ARG A 240 7.11 -1.45 6.55
C ARG A 240 7.56 -0.70 5.28
N LEU A 241 8.85 -0.33 5.24
CA LEU A 241 9.51 0.32 4.10
C LEU A 241 11.04 0.12 4.15
N PRO A 242 11.80 0.43 3.08
CA PRO A 242 11.36 0.68 1.70
C PRO A 242 11.15 -0.65 0.95
N GLY A 243 10.86 -1.70 1.73
CA GLY A 243 11.21 -3.09 1.52
C GLY A 243 10.65 -3.78 0.30
N GLY A 244 10.66 -5.10 0.41
CA GLY A 244 10.58 -6.02 -0.70
C GLY A 244 11.86 -5.97 -1.54
N ASN A 245 11.74 -6.48 -2.75
CA ASN A 245 12.79 -6.57 -3.75
C ASN A 245 13.48 -5.22 -4.04
N GLN A 246 12.77 -4.09 -3.90
CA GLN A 246 13.35 -2.77 -4.17
C GLN A 246 14.47 -2.37 -3.19
N LEU A 247 14.46 -2.93 -1.97
CA LEU A 247 15.54 -2.81 -0.98
C LEU A 247 16.81 -3.52 -1.44
N GLU A 248 16.66 -4.73 -1.99
CA GLU A 248 17.76 -5.60 -2.44
C GLU A 248 18.40 -5.11 -3.74
N GLY A 249 17.57 -4.59 -4.65
CA GLY A 249 17.99 -4.16 -5.98
C GLY A 249 18.37 -5.33 -6.91
N ASN A 250 18.41 -5.05 -8.21
CA ASN A 250 18.81 -6.03 -9.23
C ASN A 250 20.29 -6.44 -9.15
N SER A 251 21.12 -5.70 -8.40
CA SER A 251 22.52 -6.03 -8.13
C SER A 251 22.97 -5.24 -6.90
N ILE A 252 24.10 -5.63 -6.31
CA ILE A 252 24.67 -4.95 -5.13
C ILE A 252 24.87 -3.44 -5.39
N ALA A 253 25.18 -3.05 -6.63
CA ALA A 253 25.38 -1.65 -7.01
C ALA A 253 24.05 -0.87 -7.15
N ASN A 254 22.92 -1.57 -7.31
CA ASN A 254 21.58 -0.99 -7.50
C ASN A 254 20.68 -1.19 -6.26
N ALA A 255 21.23 -1.74 -5.18
CA ALA A 255 20.55 -1.87 -3.90
C ALA A 255 20.11 -0.50 -3.37
N TYR A 256 19.10 -0.48 -2.49
CA TYR A 256 18.62 0.77 -1.91
C TYR A 256 19.72 1.48 -1.12
N ASN A 257 19.95 2.75 -1.46
CA ASN A 257 20.92 3.61 -0.78
C ASN A 257 20.20 4.79 -0.13
N TRP A 258 19.93 4.68 1.17
CA TRP A 258 19.20 5.70 1.93
C TRP A 258 19.83 7.10 1.81
N SER A 259 21.15 7.17 1.66
CA SER A 259 21.89 8.44 1.64
C SER A 259 21.68 9.25 0.36
N GLU A 260 21.23 8.58 -0.72
CA GLU A 260 20.84 9.16 -2.01
C GLU A 260 19.34 9.48 -2.06
N ALA A 261 18.55 8.92 -1.13
CA ALA A 261 17.11 9.12 -1.00
C ALA A 261 16.71 10.13 0.10
N VAL A 262 17.62 11.05 0.45
CA VAL A 262 17.39 12.15 1.41
C VAL A 262 18.00 13.46 0.91
N GLY A 263 17.54 14.59 1.45
CA GLY A 263 18.05 15.91 1.10
C GLY A 263 17.41 16.50 -0.16
N PRO A 264 17.99 17.55 -0.75
CA PRO A 264 17.43 18.23 -1.91
C PRO A 264 17.24 17.28 -3.09
N LEU A 265 16.11 17.42 -3.83
CA LEU A 265 15.86 16.63 -5.05
C LEU A 265 16.97 16.79 -6.11
N THR A 266 17.68 17.91 -6.09
CA THR A 266 18.84 18.13 -6.96
C THR A 266 19.99 17.19 -6.68
N ASP A 267 20.05 16.58 -5.50
CA ASP A 267 21.13 15.66 -5.10
C ASP A 267 20.68 14.19 -5.11
N ARG A 268 19.45 13.89 -5.54
CA ARG A 268 18.89 12.54 -5.60
C ARG A 268 19.06 11.97 -7.02
N PRO A 269 19.96 11.01 -7.24
CA PRO A 269 20.21 10.45 -8.56
C PRO A 269 19.09 9.54 -9.04
N GLY A 270 18.27 9.00 -8.12
CA GLY A 270 17.30 7.95 -8.40
C GLY A 270 17.97 6.65 -8.88
N LYS A 271 17.17 5.67 -9.28
CA LYS A 271 17.68 4.41 -9.82
C LYS A 271 16.64 3.66 -10.66
N PRO A 272 17.06 2.78 -11.58
CA PRO A 272 16.14 1.83 -12.21
C PRO A 272 15.41 0.99 -11.16
N SER A 273 14.10 0.85 -11.31
CA SER A 273 13.30 -0.02 -10.44
C SER A 273 13.59 -1.50 -10.70
N VAL A 274 13.43 -2.35 -9.69
CA VAL A 274 13.41 -3.82 -9.89
C VAL A 274 12.11 -4.28 -10.55
N TRP A 275 11.06 -3.44 -10.49
CA TRP A 275 9.73 -3.74 -11.02
C TRP A 275 9.52 -3.15 -12.40
N ALA A 276 9.29 -1.83 -12.48
CA ALA A 276 9.08 -1.13 -13.73
C ALA A 276 9.48 0.35 -13.63
N GLY A 277 10.03 0.88 -14.72
CA GLY A 277 10.41 2.29 -14.83
C GLY A 277 11.60 2.66 -13.95
N TYR A 278 11.58 3.89 -13.46
CA TYR A 278 12.68 4.51 -12.75
C TYR A 278 12.17 5.17 -11.47
N ASP A 279 12.86 4.90 -10.37
CA ASP A 279 12.60 5.50 -9.08
C ASP A 279 13.29 6.85 -9.01
N THR A 280 12.52 7.90 -8.82
CA THR A 280 13.07 9.25 -8.72
C THR A 280 13.73 9.52 -7.37
N ASP A 281 13.52 8.61 -6.39
CA ASP A 281 13.76 8.81 -4.96
C ASP A 281 13.11 10.11 -4.42
N GLY A 282 12.09 10.63 -5.12
CA GLY A 282 11.31 11.79 -4.70
C GLY A 282 10.44 11.52 -3.47
N TYR A 283 9.93 10.29 -3.37
CA TYR A 283 9.33 9.73 -2.17
C TYR A 283 10.38 8.92 -1.42
N GLY A 284 11.30 9.65 -0.77
CA GLY A 284 12.45 9.09 -0.09
C GLY A 284 12.18 8.78 1.39
N LEU A 285 13.27 8.63 2.15
CA LEU A 285 13.18 8.27 3.56
C LEU A 285 12.50 9.37 4.39
N HIS A 286 12.82 10.65 4.15
CA HIS A 286 12.18 11.78 4.84
C HIS A 286 10.68 11.80 4.60
N GLU A 287 10.31 11.77 3.32
CA GLU A 287 8.92 11.89 2.88
C GLU A 287 8.07 10.75 3.45
N SER A 288 8.64 9.55 3.51
CA SER A 288 7.98 8.38 4.09
C SER A 288 7.82 8.48 5.61
N LEU A 289 8.91 8.81 6.34
CA LEU A 289 8.87 8.87 7.80
C LEU A 289 7.97 9.99 8.33
N ASP A 290 7.99 11.16 7.68
CA ASP A 290 7.08 12.26 8.00
C ASP A 290 5.62 11.88 7.70
N LEU A 291 5.37 11.13 6.61
CA LEU A 291 4.03 10.60 6.32
C LEU A 291 3.55 9.64 7.40
N PHE A 292 4.38 8.69 7.83
CA PHE A 292 3.99 7.71 8.86
C PHE A 292 3.66 8.39 10.18
N GLU A 293 4.51 9.32 10.63
CA GLU A 293 4.23 10.11 11.83
C GLU A 293 2.90 10.88 11.70
N LYS A 294 2.62 11.41 10.51
CA LYS A 294 1.38 12.15 10.23
C LYS A 294 0.12 11.28 10.33
N ILE A 295 0.17 10.04 9.85
CA ILE A 295 -0.96 9.10 9.90
C ILE A 295 -1.00 8.26 11.20
N GLY A 296 -0.07 8.51 12.13
CA GLY A 296 -0.01 7.81 13.42
C GLY A 296 0.62 6.41 13.34
N SER A 297 1.43 6.14 12.32
CA SER A 297 2.14 4.88 12.10
C SER A 297 3.63 5.03 12.41
N GLU A 298 4.26 3.95 12.90
CA GLU A 298 5.71 3.87 13.09
C GLU A 298 6.38 3.03 12.00
N PRO A 299 7.60 3.36 11.56
CA PRO A 299 8.30 2.56 10.57
C PRO A 299 8.72 1.18 11.12
N ILE A 300 8.50 0.14 10.33
CA ILE A 300 9.35 -1.06 10.33
C ILE A 300 10.38 -0.85 9.21
N LEU A 301 11.60 -0.50 9.59
CA LEU A 301 12.63 -0.10 8.63
C LEU A 301 13.44 -1.30 8.15
N GLY A 302 13.36 -1.62 6.86
CA GLY A 302 14.24 -2.58 6.20
C GLY A 302 15.63 -2.00 5.94
N LEU A 303 16.66 -2.77 6.24
CA LEU A 303 18.06 -2.45 5.96
C LEU A 303 18.61 -3.39 4.88
N TYR A 304 19.28 -2.84 3.89
CA TYR A 304 19.99 -3.64 2.92
C TYR A 304 21.10 -4.46 3.61
N ALA A 305 21.01 -5.79 3.55
CA ALA A 305 21.88 -6.70 4.27
C ALA A 305 22.89 -7.43 3.35
N GLY A 306 23.22 -6.85 2.20
CA GLY A 306 24.29 -7.33 1.33
C GLY A 306 23.94 -8.51 0.42
N TYR A 307 22.67 -8.70 0.07
CA TYR A 307 22.20 -9.66 -0.93
C TYR A 307 21.30 -8.96 -1.95
N SER A 308 21.44 -9.30 -3.23
CA SER A 308 20.66 -8.72 -4.33
C SER A 308 20.07 -9.79 -5.26
N LEU A 309 19.08 -9.39 -6.05
CA LEU A 309 18.24 -10.29 -6.87
C LEU A 309 19.00 -10.95 -8.04
N ASP A 310 20.22 -10.51 -8.38
CA ASP A 310 21.13 -11.26 -9.26
C ASP A 310 21.82 -12.44 -8.57
N LYS A 311 21.30 -12.83 -7.39
CA LYS A 311 21.75 -13.95 -6.54
C LYS A 311 23.16 -13.79 -6.00
N LYS A 312 23.65 -12.56 -5.90
CA LYS A 312 24.99 -12.27 -5.36
C LYS A 312 24.89 -11.74 -3.94
N SER A 313 25.87 -12.14 -3.14
CA SER A 313 26.12 -11.58 -1.81
C SER A 313 27.42 -10.81 -1.78
N VAL A 314 27.45 -9.76 -0.97
CA VAL A 314 28.70 -9.13 -0.55
C VAL A 314 29.53 -10.17 0.20
N ALA A 315 30.80 -10.33 -0.21
CA ALA A 315 31.73 -11.23 0.46
C ALA A 315 31.90 -10.85 1.94
N LYS A 316 32.09 -11.84 2.81
CA LYS A 316 32.11 -11.65 4.28
C LYS A 316 33.08 -10.55 4.73
N GLU A 317 34.27 -10.53 4.16
CA GLU A 317 35.34 -9.55 4.42
C GLU A 317 35.01 -8.13 3.95
N ASN A 318 34.02 -7.97 3.06
CA ASN A 318 33.61 -6.70 2.45
C ASN A 318 32.27 -6.18 2.98
N LEU A 319 31.70 -6.78 4.02
CA LEU A 319 30.41 -6.36 4.59
C LEU A 319 30.47 -5.05 5.38
N GLN A 320 31.63 -4.68 5.92
CA GLN A 320 31.73 -3.57 6.87
C GLN A 320 31.20 -2.22 6.34
N PRO A 321 31.43 -1.82 5.07
CA PRO A 321 30.85 -0.59 4.52
C PRO A 321 29.31 -0.59 4.54
N TYR A 322 28.68 -1.74 4.34
CA TYR A 322 27.21 -1.87 4.36
C TYR A 322 26.67 -1.85 5.79
N VAL A 323 27.40 -2.46 6.74
CA VAL A 323 27.09 -2.34 8.18
C VAL A 323 27.21 -0.88 8.64
N GLN A 324 28.24 -0.17 8.19
CA GLN A 324 28.40 1.25 8.51
C GLN A 324 27.28 2.10 7.91
N SER A 325 26.90 1.86 6.64
CA SER A 325 25.76 2.56 6.02
C SER A 325 24.46 2.36 6.81
N ALA A 326 24.20 1.15 7.32
CA ALA A 326 23.06 0.89 8.19
C ALA A 326 23.14 1.62 9.54
N LEU A 327 24.30 1.64 10.19
CA LEU A 327 24.52 2.42 11.42
C LEU A 327 24.28 3.91 11.18
N ASP A 328 24.81 4.45 10.08
CA ASP A 328 24.66 5.84 9.67
C ASP A 328 23.19 6.19 9.42
N GLN A 329 22.43 5.29 8.80
CA GLN A 329 20.99 5.44 8.60
C GLN A 329 20.24 5.53 9.93
N LEU A 330 20.57 4.67 10.89
CA LEU A 330 19.93 4.68 12.20
C LEU A 330 20.31 5.91 13.02
N HIS A 331 21.58 6.35 12.97
CA HIS A 331 22.02 7.61 13.58
C HIS A 331 21.29 8.80 12.97
N TYR A 332 21.15 8.83 11.64
CA TYR A 332 20.40 9.86 10.93
C TYR A 332 18.94 9.95 11.41
N ILE A 333 18.28 8.81 11.64
CA ILE A 333 16.88 8.76 12.08
C ILE A 333 16.72 9.10 13.57
N LYS A 334 17.55 8.50 14.44
CA LYS A 334 17.31 8.46 15.90
C LYS A 334 18.16 9.43 16.72
N ASP A 335 19.28 9.93 16.20
CA ASP A 335 20.16 10.79 17.01
C ASP A 335 19.44 12.07 17.43
N ALA A 336 19.67 12.47 18.68
CA ALA A 336 19.15 13.70 19.22
C ALA A 336 19.60 14.91 18.38
N GLN A 337 18.78 15.96 18.38
CA GLN A 337 19.09 17.19 17.64
C GLN A 337 20.51 17.70 18.00
N GLY A 338 21.32 17.96 16.97
CA GLY A 338 22.66 18.51 17.05
C GLY A 338 23.74 17.58 17.61
N SER A 339 23.39 16.35 18.04
CA SER A 339 24.32 15.49 18.80
C SER A 339 25.38 14.82 17.93
N SER A 340 25.16 14.70 16.62
CA SER A 340 26.07 14.05 15.68
C SER A 340 26.08 14.75 14.32
N GLU A 341 27.01 14.38 13.44
CA GLU A 341 26.99 14.85 12.05
C GLU A 341 25.74 14.36 11.29
N TYR A 342 25.22 13.17 11.63
CA TYR A 342 24.00 12.63 11.03
C TYR A 342 22.76 13.42 11.46
N ALA A 343 22.65 13.79 12.74
CA ALA A 343 21.58 14.68 13.22
C ALA A 343 21.65 16.06 12.55
N LYS A 344 22.85 16.63 12.40
CA LYS A 344 23.05 17.91 11.69
C LYS A 344 22.71 17.80 10.20
N ARG A 345 23.01 16.66 9.57
CA ARG A 345 22.61 16.39 8.17
C ARG A 345 21.09 16.31 8.06
N ARG A 346 20.42 15.61 8.99
CA ARG A 346 18.94 15.52 9.05
C ARG A 346 18.32 16.91 9.21
N GLU A 347 18.88 17.74 10.10
CA GLU A 347 18.49 19.15 10.29
C GLU A 347 18.65 19.97 9.02
N GLY A 348 19.81 19.88 8.36
CA GLY A 348 20.07 20.56 7.09
C GLY A 348 19.13 20.13 5.98
N ASN A 349 18.64 18.89 6.04
CA ASN A 349 17.63 18.34 5.14
C ASN A 349 16.18 18.66 5.55
N GLY A 350 15.97 19.55 6.54
CA GLY A 350 14.65 20.07 6.91
C GLY A 350 13.97 19.38 8.08
N ARG A 351 14.61 18.39 8.72
CA ARG A 351 14.05 17.70 9.91
C ARG A 351 14.97 17.81 11.11
N ALA A 352 14.59 18.62 12.09
CA ALA A 352 15.40 18.78 13.31
C ALA A 352 15.23 17.63 14.31
N GLN A 353 13.99 17.25 14.61
CA GLN A 353 13.70 16.20 15.60
C GLN A 353 13.91 14.81 15.00
N PRO A 354 14.42 13.84 15.79
CA PRO A 354 14.46 12.45 15.35
C PRO A 354 13.04 11.91 15.09
N TRP A 355 12.94 10.83 14.32
CA TRP A 355 11.70 10.06 14.23
C TRP A 355 11.70 8.93 15.26
N LYS A 356 10.50 8.46 15.60
CA LYS A 356 10.35 7.23 16.38
C LYS A 356 10.69 6.04 15.48
N LEU A 357 11.57 5.17 15.98
CA LEU A 357 11.97 3.94 15.28
C LEU A 357 12.23 2.86 16.33
N ASN A 358 11.35 1.87 16.36
CA ASN A 358 11.38 0.78 17.34
C ASN A 358 11.68 -0.59 16.74
N ILE A 359 11.41 -0.77 15.44
CA ILE A 359 11.56 -2.05 14.76
C ILE A 359 12.38 -1.84 13.49
N VAL A 360 13.40 -2.68 13.31
CA VAL A 360 14.28 -2.69 12.15
C VAL A 360 14.42 -4.11 11.66
N GLU A 361 14.24 -4.32 10.36
CA GLU A 361 14.46 -5.60 9.70
C GLU A 361 15.84 -5.61 9.03
N ILE A 362 16.60 -6.69 9.22
CA ILE A 362 17.92 -6.86 8.62
C ILE A 362 17.79 -7.78 7.40
N GLY A 363 17.73 -7.17 6.22
CA GLY A 363 17.53 -7.86 4.94
C GLY A 363 16.08 -7.83 4.47
N ASN A 364 15.80 -8.63 3.45
CA ASN A 364 14.48 -8.94 2.89
C ASN A 364 14.57 -10.33 2.28
N GLU A 365 13.56 -11.18 2.50
CA GLU A 365 13.43 -12.50 1.87
C GLU A 365 14.74 -13.30 1.74
N ASP A 366 15.57 -13.33 2.79
CA ASP A 366 16.87 -14.01 2.76
C ASP A 366 16.75 -15.56 2.78
N TRP A 367 15.60 -16.05 2.35
CA TRP A 367 15.19 -17.43 2.09
C TRP A 367 14.75 -17.67 0.63
N ILE A 368 14.62 -16.63 -0.20
CA ILE A 368 14.07 -16.69 -1.57
C ILE A 368 14.86 -17.62 -2.51
N ALA A 369 16.16 -17.79 -2.25
CA ALA A 369 17.03 -18.65 -3.02
C ALA A 369 18.10 -19.29 -2.12
N GLN A 370 18.66 -20.41 -2.58
CA GLN A 370 19.72 -21.11 -1.85
C GLN A 370 20.93 -20.20 -1.60
N GLU A 371 21.29 -19.35 -2.54
CA GLU A 371 22.40 -18.39 -2.42
C GLU A 371 22.15 -17.33 -1.32
N ALA A 372 20.89 -16.95 -1.09
CA ALA A 372 20.52 -16.07 0.02
C ALA A 372 20.68 -16.82 1.36
N ILE A 373 20.12 -18.03 1.44
CA ILE A 373 20.18 -18.91 2.62
C ILE A 373 21.63 -19.18 3.02
N ASP A 374 22.49 -19.57 2.09
CA ASP A 374 23.88 -19.95 2.33
C ASP A 374 24.71 -18.81 2.96
N THR A 375 24.30 -17.56 2.74
CA THR A 375 25.06 -16.38 3.14
C THR A 375 24.45 -15.61 4.29
N TYR A 376 23.13 -15.71 4.51
CA TYR A 376 22.41 -14.90 5.49
C TYR A 376 22.97 -15.04 6.91
N GLY A 377 23.38 -16.25 7.29
CA GLY A 377 23.93 -16.51 8.62
C GLY A 377 25.17 -15.64 8.94
N PHE A 378 26.10 -15.46 7.98
CA PHE A 378 27.25 -14.59 8.23
C PHE A 378 26.93 -13.10 8.03
N ARG A 379 25.98 -12.76 7.13
CA ARG A 379 25.53 -11.39 6.91
C ARG A 379 24.81 -10.85 8.15
N TYR A 380 23.79 -11.55 8.64
CA TYR A 380 23.08 -11.20 9.87
C TYR A 380 24.03 -11.06 11.07
N ASN A 381 24.97 -11.99 11.25
CA ASN A 381 25.96 -11.93 12.35
C ASN A 381 26.98 -10.79 12.22
N ALA A 382 27.17 -10.20 11.03
CA ALA A 382 27.98 -9.01 10.84
C ALA A 382 27.20 -7.73 11.25
N PHE A 383 25.91 -7.67 10.94
CA PHE A 383 25.04 -6.51 11.20
C PHE A 383 24.53 -6.48 12.65
N TYR A 384 23.82 -7.54 13.08
CA TYR A 384 23.02 -7.53 14.31
C TYR A 384 23.81 -7.13 15.58
N PRO A 385 24.99 -7.67 15.88
CA PRO A 385 25.70 -7.32 17.11
C PRO A 385 26.12 -5.85 17.16
N GLN A 386 26.51 -5.27 16.02
CA GLN A 386 26.94 -3.87 15.92
C GLN A 386 25.74 -2.94 16.06
N LEU A 387 24.65 -3.23 15.35
CA LEU A 387 23.39 -2.47 15.42
C LEU A 387 22.79 -2.52 16.83
N LYS A 388 22.71 -3.71 17.44
CA LYS A 388 22.14 -3.88 18.79
C LYS A 388 22.98 -3.20 19.87
N LYS A 389 24.30 -3.14 19.69
CA LYS A 389 25.19 -2.41 20.61
C LYS A 389 24.98 -0.90 20.51
N ALA A 390 24.81 -0.36 19.31
CA ALA A 390 24.60 1.07 19.10
C ALA A 390 23.17 1.52 19.50
N PHE A 391 22.16 0.67 19.25
CA PHE A 391 20.74 0.97 19.47
C PHE A 391 20.06 -0.13 20.31
N PRO A 392 20.35 -0.20 21.62
CA PRO A 392 19.87 -1.27 22.49
C PRO A 392 18.34 -1.25 22.70
N ASP A 393 17.68 -0.12 22.47
CA ASP A 393 16.23 0.09 22.55
C ASP A 393 15.48 -0.44 21.31
N VAL A 394 16.17 -0.61 20.18
CA VAL A 394 15.56 -1.09 18.93
C VAL A 394 15.43 -2.62 18.93
N LYS A 395 14.28 -3.11 18.47
CA LYS A 395 14.07 -4.51 18.13
C LYS A 395 14.55 -4.75 16.70
N PHE A 396 15.54 -5.63 16.56
CA PHE A 396 16.01 -6.08 15.25
C PHE A 396 15.39 -7.44 14.95
N ILE A 397 14.68 -7.53 13.82
CA ILE A 397 14.09 -8.77 13.32
C ILE A 397 14.91 -9.31 12.15
N ALA A 398 14.89 -10.62 11.99
CA ALA A 398 15.52 -11.30 10.86
C ALA A 398 14.50 -11.51 9.74
N SER A 399 14.92 -11.34 8.49
CA SER A 399 14.14 -11.62 7.27
C SER A 399 14.09 -13.12 6.93
N SER A 400 14.80 -13.98 7.67
CA SER A 400 14.85 -15.42 7.45
C SER A 400 15.22 -16.21 8.72
N PRO A 401 14.51 -17.31 9.03
CA PRO A 401 14.82 -18.16 10.18
C PRO A 401 15.76 -19.33 9.85
N TYR A 402 16.12 -19.57 8.58
CA TYR A 402 16.79 -20.83 8.17
C TYR A 402 18.27 -20.89 8.49
N SER A 403 18.95 -19.74 8.46
CA SER A 403 20.41 -19.65 8.59
C SER A 403 20.86 -18.97 9.88
N THR A 404 19.93 -18.84 10.83
CA THR A 404 20.11 -18.15 12.11
C THR A 404 19.65 -19.04 13.25
N ASP A 405 20.22 -18.84 14.44
CA ASP A 405 19.77 -19.56 15.64
C ASP A 405 18.43 -18.97 16.09
N LYS A 406 17.33 -19.64 15.72
CA LYS A 406 15.95 -19.20 15.99
C LYS A 406 15.71 -18.86 17.46
N SER A 407 16.39 -19.55 18.39
CA SER A 407 16.24 -19.33 19.84
C SER A 407 16.83 -18.01 20.34
N LYS A 408 17.59 -17.31 19.49
CA LYS A 408 18.26 -16.04 19.81
C LYS A 408 17.67 -14.84 19.08
N LEU A 409 16.67 -15.04 18.22
CA LEU A 409 16.05 -13.98 17.45
C LEU A 409 15.01 -13.26 18.30
N ALA A 410 15.01 -11.93 18.26
CA ALA A 410 13.95 -11.14 18.90
C ALA A 410 12.64 -11.22 18.10
N GLY A 411 12.73 -11.35 16.79
CA GLY A 411 11.62 -11.63 15.90
C GLY A 411 12.07 -12.05 14.51
N VAL A 412 11.15 -12.62 13.75
CA VAL A 412 11.34 -13.07 12.37
C VAL A 412 10.20 -12.55 11.51
N ASP A 413 10.55 -12.05 10.32
CA ASP A 413 9.62 -11.78 9.24
C ASP A 413 9.27 -13.08 8.49
N GLN A 414 7.99 -13.26 8.18
CA GLN A 414 7.43 -14.36 7.40
C GLN A 414 6.58 -13.79 6.28
N HIS A 415 6.70 -14.40 5.11
CA HIS A 415 5.92 -14.02 3.94
C HIS A 415 5.22 -15.26 3.37
N ASP A 416 3.92 -15.13 3.08
CA ASP A 416 3.13 -16.20 2.52
C ASP A 416 2.13 -15.69 1.46
N TYR A 417 2.38 -16.08 0.21
CA TYR A 417 1.48 -15.86 -0.92
C TYR A 417 0.84 -17.19 -1.33
N ASN A 418 -0.48 -17.31 -1.18
CA ASN A 418 -1.10 -18.63 -1.31
C ASN A 418 -2.53 -18.64 -1.86
N THR A 419 -3.18 -19.80 -1.76
CA THR A 419 -4.55 -20.04 -2.23
C THR A 419 -5.61 -19.80 -1.17
N VAL A 420 -6.87 -19.65 -1.60
CA VAL A 420 -8.05 -19.63 -0.71
C VAL A 420 -8.07 -20.81 0.25
N ALA A 421 -7.81 -22.02 -0.26
CA ALA A 421 -7.84 -23.24 0.55
C ALA A 421 -6.73 -23.25 1.61
N PHE A 422 -5.53 -22.79 1.25
CA PHE A 422 -4.42 -22.65 2.19
C PHE A 422 -4.76 -21.67 3.31
N ALA A 423 -5.30 -20.50 2.99
CA ALA A 423 -5.62 -19.46 3.98
C ALA A 423 -6.63 -19.97 5.03
N TYR A 424 -7.70 -20.67 4.61
CA TYR A 424 -8.62 -21.30 5.57
C TYR A 424 -7.95 -22.39 6.41
N ALA A 425 -6.98 -23.13 5.85
CA ALA A 425 -6.25 -24.16 6.57
C ALA A 425 -5.27 -23.61 7.62
N GLN A 426 -4.90 -22.33 7.55
CA GLN A 426 -4.05 -21.68 8.54
C GLN A 426 -4.78 -21.41 9.86
N PHE A 427 -6.11 -21.51 9.91
CA PHE A 427 -6.85 -21.28 11.14
C PHE A 427 -6.44 -22.27 12.24
N GLY A 428 -5.74 -21.78 13.27
CA GLY A 428 -5.23 -22.56 14.39
C GLY A 428 -3.80 -23.08 14.20
N LEU A 429 -3.08 -22.67 13.14
CA LEU A 429 -1.69 -23.05 12.90
C LEU A 429 -0.80 -22.71 14.11
N HIS A 430 -0.87 -21.47 14.57
CA HIS A 430 0.05 -20.94 15.59
C HIS A 430 -0.32 -21.34 17.03
N ASP A 431 -1.49 -21.95 17.24
CA ASP A 431 -1.99 -22.31 18.57
C ASP A 431 -1.01 -23.20 19.35
N SER A 432 -0.38 -24.14 18.64
CA SER A 432 0.54 -25.12 19.23
C SER A 432 2.01 -24.70 19.20
N TRP A 433 2.32 -23.53 18.61
CA TRP A 433 3.71 -23.10 18.45
C TRP A 433 4.32 -22.72 19.80
N PRO A 434 5.64 -22.97 20.00
CA PRO A 434 6.29 -22.67 21.27
C PRO A 434 6.42 -21.16 21.49
N ARG A 435 6.12 -20.69 22.71
CA ARG A 435 6.35 -19.32 23.15
C ARG A 435 7.75 -19.19 23.76
N ASN A 436 8.77 -19.25 22.91
CA ASN A 436 10.18 -19.29 23.32
C ASN A 436 10.86 -17.90 23.40
N GLY A 437 10.10 -16.83 23.15
CA GLY A 437 10.58 -15.44 23.18
C GLY A 437 10.84 -14.83 21.80
N THR A 438 10.89 -15.64 20.73
CA THR A 438 10.97 -15.14 19.35
C THR A 438 9.57 -14.76 18.87
N GLU A 439 9.39 -13.51 18.47
CA GLU A 439 8.13 -13.05 17.89
C GLU A 439 8.07 -13.33 16.38
N ILE A 440 6.86 -13.47 15.86
CA ILE A 440 6.60 -13.60 14.42
C ILE A 440 5.96 -12.29 13.93
N MET A 441 6.38 -11.81 12.77
CA MET A 441 5.75 -10.73 12.04
C MET A 441 5.49 -11.24 10.61
N GLU A 442 4.25 -11.23 10.17
CA GLU A 442 3.88 -11.67 8.81
C GLU A 442 3.83 -10.44 7.90
N LEU A 443 4.98 -9.90 7.46
CA LEU A 443 4.98 -8.57 6.82
C LEU A 443 4.68 -8.59 5.33
N GLU A 444 4.43 -9.75 4.74
CA GLU A 444 3.85 -9.90 3.41
C GLU A 444 2.94 -11.13 3.33
N TYR A 445 1.62 -10.93 3.22
CA TYR A 445 0.71 -12.04 2.92
C TYR A 445 -0.42 -11.63 1.99
N ALA A 446 -0.85 -12.57 1.14
CA ALA A 446 -2.07 -12.43 0.35
C ALA A 446 -2.58 -13.77 -0.18
N VAL A 447 -3.90 -13.88 -0.35
CA VAL A 447 -4.46 -14.90 -1.24
C VAL A 447 -4.32 -14.40 -2.67
N ILE A 448 -3.40 -15.01 -3.41
CA ILE A 448 -3.04 -14.61 -4.77
C ILE A 448 -3.75 -15.43 -5.85
N ASN A 449 -4.35 -16.55 -5.46
CA ASN A 449 -4.86 -17.56 -6.37
C ASN A 449 -6.14 -18.22 -5.81
N ASN A 450 -7.20 -18.34 -6.61
CA ASN A 450 -8.45 -18.96 -6.11
C ASN A 450 -8.36 -20.49 -5.96
N GLY A 451 -7.33 -21.14 -6.53
CA GLY A 451 -7.08 -22.57 -6.40
C GLY A 451 -8.04 -23.50 -7.16
N ARG A 452 -8.98 -22.98 -7.97
CA ARG A 452 -10.04 -23.76 -8.64
C ARG A 452 -9.60 -24.41 -9.96
N CYS A 453 -8.33 -24.30 -10.33
CA CYS A 453 -7.82 -24.70 -11.65
C CYS A 453 -7.41 -26.17 -11.78
N GLY A 454 -7.56 -26.97 -10.72
CA GLY A 454 -7.14 -28.38 -10.69
C GLY A 454 -5.63 -28.58 -10.61
N GLU A 455 -4.88 -27.48 -10.48
CA GLU A 455 -3.42 -27.46 -10.43
C GLU A 455 -2.89 -27.65 -8.98
N GLN A 456 -3.73 -27.92 -7.98
CA GLN A 456 -3.32 -28.03 -6.55
C GLN A 456 -2.35 -29.20 -6.19
N ALA A 457 -1.64 -29.79 -7.15
CA ALA A 457 -0.55 -30.71 -6.86
C ALA A 457 0.67 -29.95 -6.30
N ASP A 458 1.46 -30.61 -5.43
CA ASP A 458 2.76 -30.11 -4.98
C ASP A 458 3.58 -29.64 -6.20
N GLY A 459 3.96 -28.35 -6.21
CA GLY A 459 4.77 -27.75 -7.29
C GLY A 459 3.99 -27.03 -8.39
N ALA A 460 2.68 -26.78 -8.25
CA ALA A 460 1.99 -25.87 -9.16
C ALA A 460 2.44 -24.42 -9.04
N ASP A 461 2.57 -23.79 -10.19
CA ASP A 461 2.88 -22.37 -10.30
C ASP A 461 1.65 -21.53 -9.92
N LEU A 462 1.57 -21.12 -8.66
CA LEU A 462 0.52 -20.25 -8.14
C LEU A 462 0.60 -18.82 -8.72
N TYR A 463 1.75 -18.43 -9.26
CA TYR A 463 2.07 -17.05 -9.64
C TYR A 463 1.67 -16.73 -11.07
N THR A 464 1.64 -17.71 -11.97
CA THR A 464 1.38 -17.47 -13.40
C THR A 464 0.16 -18.19 -13.97
N ASN A 465 -0.44 -19.13 -13.23
CA ASN A 465 -1.56 -19.90 -13.76
C ASN A 465 -2.86 -19.08 -13.91
N LYS A 466 -3.85 -19.67 -14.60
CA LYS A 466 -5.12 -19.01 -14.94
C LYS A 466 -6.04 -18.71 -13.74
N CYS A 467 -5.74 -19.24 -12.55
CA CYS A 467 -6.45 -18.94 -11.30
C CYS A 467 -5.79 -17.83 -10.48
N ARG A 468 -4.70 -17.23 -10.99
CA ARG A 468 -4.11 -16.02 -10.44
C ARG A 468 -5.15 -14.90 -10.41
N LEU A 469 -5.35 -14.30 -9.23
CA LEU A 469 -6.27 -13.20 -9.05
C LEU A 469 -5.67 -11.91 -9.61
N THR A 470 -6.47 -11.17 -10.39
CA THR A 470 -6.13 -9.80 -10.81
C THR A 470 -6.46 -8.79 -9.72
N TYR A 471 -7.59 -8.97 -9.03
CA TYR A 471 -8.02 -8.14 -7.90
C TYR A 471 -8.44 -9.06 -6.75
N PRO A 472 -8.37 -8.60 -5.49
CA PRO A 472 -8.83 -9.44 -4.38
C PRO A 472 -10.33 -9.65 -4.48
N THR A 473 -10.76 -10.92 -4.42
CA THR A 473 -12.19 -11.29 -4.49
C THR A 473 -12.82 -11.32 -3.11
N LEU A 474 -14.15 -11.36 -3.05
CA LEU A 474 -14.87 -11.63 -1.81
C LEU A 474 -14.40 -12.94 -1.16
N GLU A 475 -14.23 -14.01 -1.94
CA GLU A 475 -13.73 -15.29 -1.41
C GLU A 475 -12.34 -15.18 -0.77
N ALA A 476 -11.40 -14.54 -1.47
CA ALA A 476 -10.05 -14.32 -0.98
C ALA A 476 -10.06 -13.53 0.34
N ALA A 477 -10.82 -12.45 0.40
CA ALA A 477 -10.93 -11.61 1.59
C ALA A 477 -11.50 -12.35 2.81
N LEU A 478 -12.47 -13.25 2.60
CA LEU A 478 -13.02 -14.09 3.68
C LEU A 478 -12.00 -15.14 4.16
N ALA A 479 -11.25 -15.75 3.25
CA ALA A 479 -10.21 -16.71 3.58
C ALA A 479 -9.05 -16.05 4.33
N GLU A 480 -8.62 -14.87 3.88
CA GLU A 480 -7.66 -14.01 4.58
C GLU A 480 -8.19 -13.58 5.95
N GLY A 481 -9.50 -13.36 6.08
CA GLY A 481 -10.15 -13.11 7.37
C GLY A 481 -9.96 -14.27 8.34
N ALA A 482 -10.18 -15.51 7.90
CA ALA A 482 -9.94 -16.70 8.72
C ALA A 482 -8.45 -16.89 9.06
N TRP A 483 -7.56 -16.62 8.10
CA TRP A 483 -6.11 -16.66 8.34
C TRP A 483 -5.67 -15.60 9.36
N THR A 484 -6.15 -14.37 9.23
CA THR A 484 -5.82 -13.27 10.15
C THR A 484 -6.33 -13.53 11.57
N MET A 485 -7.42 -14.31 11.73
CA MET A 485 -7.88 -14.76 13.05
C MET A 485 -6.87 -15.68 13.72
N ASP A 486 -6.09 -16.47 12.97
CA ASP A 486 -5.00 -17.26 13.55
C ASP A 486 -3.93 -16.36 14.16
N PHE A 487 -3.51 -15.31 13.44
CA PHE A 487 -2.58 -14.31 13.94
C PHE A 487 -3.12 -13.61 15.19
N GLU A 488 -4.38 -13.15 15.16
CA GLU A 488 -4.97 -12.42 16.29
C GLU A 488 -5.18 -13.30 17.53
N ARG A 489 -5.54 -14.58 17.34
CA ARG A 489 -5.65 -15.57 18.43
C ARG A 489 -4.32 -15.91 19.06
N ASN A 490 -3.23 -15.70 18.32
CA ASN A 490 -1.86 -15.93 18.74
C ASN A 490 -1.09 -14.60 18.86
N GLY A 491 -1.80 -13.50 19.19
CA GLY A 491 -1.23 -12.16 19.23
C GLY A 491 -0.16 -11.92 20.29
N ASP A 492 0.10 -12.89 21.16
CA ASP A 492 1.26 -12.96 22.06
C ASP A 492 2.56 -13.37 21.34
N LEU A 493 2.43 -14.12 20.24
CA LEU A 493 3.49 -14.66 19.39
C LEU A 493 3.59 -13.91 18.05
N VAL A 494 2.47 -13.84 17.31
CA VAL A 494 2.36 -13.12 16.03
C VAL A 494 1.99 -11.67 16.32
N THR A 495 2.93 -10.76 16.14
CA THR A 495 2.79 -9.38 16.63
C THR A 495 2.38 -8.39 15.56
N SER A 496 2.49 -8.77 14.28
CA SER A 496 2.13 -7.92 13.15
C SER A 496 1.77 -8.77 11.94
N ALA A 497 0.88 -8.27 11.09
CA ALA A 497 0.66 -8.80 9.74
C ALA A 497 0.45 -7.64 8.74
N ALA A 498 0.98 -7.73 7.53
CA ALA A 498 0.79 -6.72 6.49
C ALA A 498 0.47 -7.37 5.13
N TYR A 499 -0.64 -6.94 4.53
CA TYR A 499 -1.01 -7.38 3.19
C TYR A 499 -0.03 -6.82 2.15
N ALA A 500 0.34 -7.64 1.18
CA ALA A 500 1.25 -7.25 0.11
C ALA A 500 0.78 -7.71 -1.28
N PRO A 501 0.95 -6.88 -2.34
CA PRO A 501 1.35 -5.48 -2.29
C PRO A 501 0.17 -4.55 -1.92
N LEU A 502 0.49 -3.36 -1.44
CA LEU A 502 -0.52 -2.40 -0.97
C LEU A 502 -1.26 -1.69 -2.10
N LEU A 503 -0.57 -1.35 -3.18
CA LEU A 503 -1.03 -0.39 -4.19
C LEU A 503 -0.99 -0.98 -5.59
N HIS A 504 -2.03 -0.72 -6.37
CA HIS A 504 -2.18 -1.15 -7.76
C HIS A 504 -2.57 0.00 -8.67
N ASN A 505 -1.68 0.40 -9.57
CA ASN A 505 -2.06 1.31 -10.64
C ASN A 505 -2.79 0.53 -11.75
N SER A 506 -4.08 0.82 -11.95
CA SER A 506 -4.92 0.13 -12.94
C SER A 506 -4.49 0.33 -14.39
N ALA A 507 -3.59 1.28 -14.67
CA ALA A 507 -2.99 1.44 -16.00
C ALA A 507 -1.77 0.53 -16.24
N SER A 508 -1.05 0.13 -15.17
CA SER A 508 0.12 -0.74 -15.27
C SER A 508 0.49 -1.39 -13.94
N SER A 509 0.41 -2.72 -13.90
CA SER A 509 0.75 -3.54 -12.74
C SER A 509 1.79 -4.61 -13.12
N GLN A 510 2.77 -4.84 -12.27
CA GLN A 510 3.78 -5.91 -12.35
C GLN A 510 3.40 -7.10 -11.46
N TRP A 511 2.67 -6.86 -10.37
CA TRP A 511 2.14 -7.86 -9.45
C TRP A 511 0.66 -7.60 -9.19
N ASN A 512 -0.07 -8.66 -8.81
CA ASN A 512 -1.49 -8.63 -8.48
C ASN A 512 -1.77 -9.68 -7.39
N PRO A 513 -2.99 -9.86 -6.86
CA PRO A 513 -3.87 -8.75 -6.59
C PRO A 513 -3.23 -7.82 -5.54
N ASP A 514 -3.83 -6.65 -5.32
CA ASP A 514 -3.31 -5.64 -4.41
C ASP A 514 -4.43 -5.02 -3.57
N LEU A 515 -4.06 -4.46 -2.42
CA LEU A 515 -5.05 -4.02 -1.43
C LEU A 515 -5.90 -2.83 -1.91
N ILE A 516 -5.26 -1.84 -2.56
CA ILE A 516 -5.89 -0.61 -3.04
C ILE A 516 -5.55 -0.42 -4.53
N ALA A 517 -6.57 -0.54 -5.38
CA ALA A 517 -6.44 -0.19 -6.79
C ALA A 517 -6.68 1.31 -6.99
N PHE A 518 -5.98 1.92 -7.94
CA PHE A 518 -6.13 3.33 -8.24
C PHE A 518 -5.84 3.64 -9.71
N ASP A 519 -6.46 4.72 -10.18
CA ASP A 519 -6.02 5.50 -11.32
C ASP A 519 -5.83 6.96 -10.86
N HIS A 520 -5.67 7.91 -11.76
CA HIS A 520 -5.49 9.33 -11.40
C HIS A 520 -6.71 10.03 -10.78
N ASN A 521 -7.90 9.48 -10.99
CA ASN A 521 -9.16 10.10 -10.60
C ASN A 521 -9.78 9.44 -9.38
N THR A 522 -9.65 8.11 -9.29
CA THR A 522 -10.42 7.24 -8.40
C THR A 522 -9.52 6.20 -7.77
N ILE A 523 -9.85 5.82 -6.53
CA ILE A 523 -9.33 4.63 -5.86
C ILE A 523 -10.46 3.62 -5.66
N ALA A 524 -10.12 2.35 -5.55
CA ALA A 524 -11.02 1.26 -5.19
C ALA A 524 -10.40 0.44 -4.05
N LEU A 525 -11.13 0.37 -2.94
CA LEU A 525 -10.74 -0.39 -1.76
C LEU A 525 -11.21 -1.83 -1.96
N SER A 526 -10.30 -2.79 -2.02
CA SER A 526 -10.66 -4.18 -2.30
C SER A 526 -11.49 -4.83 -1.18
N PRO A 527 -12.18 -5.96 -1.44
CA PRO A 527 -12.70 -6.82 -0.38
C PRO A 527 -11.65 -7.13 0.72
N SER A 528 -10.40 -7.40 0.34
CA SER A 528 -9.31 -7.63 1.29
C SER A 528 -8.95 -6.40 2.11
N TYR A 529 -9.05 -5.18 1.55
CA TYR A 529 -8.93 -3.93 2.32
C TYR A 529 -9.93 -3.90 3.48
N TRP A 530 -11.18 -4.33 3.24
CA TRP A 530 -12.19 -4.37 4.29
C TRP A 530 -11.88 -5.43 5.36
N THR A 531 -11.25 -6.55 5.01
CA THR A 531 -10.67 -7.48 6.00
C THR A 531 -9.62 -6.77 6.86
N GLN A 532 -8.62 -6.13 6.25
CA GLN A 532 -7.56 -5.41 6.99
C GLN A 532 -8.14 -4.33 7.90
N TYR A 533 -9.08 -3.53 7.38
CA TYR A 533 -9.80 -2.50 8.12
C TYR A 533 -10.52 -3.08 9.34
N ALA A 534 -11.18 -4.24 9.19
CA ALA A 534 -11.92 -4.89 10.27
C ALA A 534 -11.02 -5.28 11.44
N PHE A 535 -9.83 -5.83 11.17
CA PHE A 535 -8.87 -6.21 12.20
C PHE A 535 -8.19 -4.99 12.82
N SER A 536 -7.71 -4.06 12.00
CA SER A 536 -6.98 -2.89 12.47
C SER A 536 -7.85 -1.97 13.34
N ARG A 537 -9.09 -1.69 12.90
CA ARG A 537 -10.01 -0.76 13.60
C ARG A 537 -10.75 -1.38 14.78
N ASN A 538 -10.64 -2.69 14.96
CA ASN A 538 -11.27 -3.42 16.05
C ASN A 538 -10.27 -4.33 16.75
N ARG A 539 -9.08 -3.79 17.04
CA ARG A 539 -7.98 -4.48 17.71
C ARG A 539 -8.44 -5.04 19.06
N ILE A 540 -7.94 -6.23 19.38
CA ILE A 540 -8.10 -6.88 20.68
C ILE A 540 -6.88 -6.57 21.54
N ASP A 541 -7.07 -6.07 22.77
CA ASP A 541 -5.98 -5.90 23.74
C ASP A 541 -5.72 -7.20 24.52
N ASN A 542 -6.78 -7.96 24.80
CA ASN A 542 -6.70 -9.20 25.57
C ASN A 542 -7.46 -10.30 24.84
N ILE A 543 -6.72 -11.30 24.37
CA ILE A 543 -7.22 -12.50 23.69
C ILE A 543 -8.02 -13.33 24.68
N LEU A 544 -9.18 -13.81 24.24
CA LEU A 544 -10.03 -14.73 25.00
C LEU A 544 -10.05 -16.11 24.35
N GLY A 545 -10.09 -17.15 25.19
CA GLY A 545 -10.30 -18.51 24.70
C GLY A 545 -11.70 -18.65 24.13
N ALA A 546 -11.81 -18.98 22.84
CA ALA A 546 -13.09 -19.16 22.16
C ALA A 546 -13.11 -20.48 21.39
N ASN A 547 -14.12 -21.31 21.62
CA ASN A 547 -14.24 -22.63 21.00
C ASN A 547 -15.70 -22.95 20.66
N LEU A 548 -15.91 -23.63 19.53
CA LEU A 548 -17.18 -24.29 19.26
C LEU A 548 -17.42 -25.38 20.30
N THR A 549 -18.66 -25.50 20.77
CA THR A 549 -19.04 -26.55 21.74
C THR A 549 -19.08 -27.94 21.10
N SER A 550 -19.17 -28.01 19.78
CA SER A 550 -19.14 -29.24 18.98
C SER A 550 -18.75 -28.93 17.54
N GLY A 551 -18.07 -29.87 16.87
CA GLY A 551 -17.71 -29.76 15.45
C GLY A 551 -16.25 -29.37 15.23
N ARG A 552 -15.90 -29.06 13.98
CA ARG A 552 -14.60 -28.54 13.56
C ARG A 552 -14.79 -27.12 13.03
N PRO A 553 -13.72 -26.30 12.97
CA PRO A 553 -13.77 -25.02 12.27
C PRO A 553 -14.25 -25.20 10.82
N GLY A 554 -15.00 -24.24 10.31
CA GLY A 554 -15.65 -24.30 9.00
C GLY A 554 -17.10 -24.85 9.07
N PRO A 555 -18.09 -24.12 8.53
CA PRO A 555 -17.96 -22.88 7.75
C PRO A 555 -17.76 -21.61 8.58
N ILE A 556 -17.73 -21.71 9.92
CA ILE A 556 -17.55 -20.58 10.81
C ILE A 556 -16.12 -20.55 11.37
N TYR A 557 -15.49 -19.38 11.26
CA TYR A 557 -14.18 -19.06 11.82
C TYR A 557 -14.31 -17.84 12.73
N TRP A 558 -13.50 -17.75 13.78
CA TRP A 558 -13.66 -16.71 14.79
C TRP A 558 -12.35 -16.26 15.44
N SER A 559 -12.32 -15.02 15.90
CA SER A 559 -11.43 -14.54 16.96
C SER A 559 -12.25 -13.76 17.98
N ALA A 560 -11.84 -13.81 19.25
CA ALA A 560 -12.55 -13.12 20.32
C ALA A 560 -11.59 -12.57 21.36
N GLY A 561 -11.94 -11.42 21.91
CA GLY A 561 -11.10 -10.73 22.87
C GLY A 561 -11.79 -9.55 23.51
N THR A 562 -11.05 -8.80 24.32
CA THR A 562 -11.55 -7.54 24.89
C THR A 562 -10.67 -6.37 24.50
N LEU A 563 -11.34 -5.24 24.27
CA LEU A 563 -10.75 -3.91 24.17
C LEU A 563 -11.03 -3.18 25.48
N SER A 564 -10.00 -2.57 26.08
CA SER A 564 -10.15 -1.78 27.30
C SER A 564 -10.41 -0.31 26.94
N GLY A 565 -11.51 0.26 27.43
CA GLY A 565 -11.85 1.67 27.21
C GLY A 565 -12.21 2.40 28.51
N SER A 566 -12.31 3.73 28.44
CA SER A 566 -12.71 4.57 29.57
C SER A 566 -14.11 4.24 30.14
N GLY A 567 -14.96 3.59 29.35
CA GLY A 567 -16.30 3.13 29.74
C GLY A 567 -16.40 1.66 30.18
N GLY A 568 -15.28 0.95 30.36
CA GLY A 568 -15.27 -0.48 30.75
C GLY A 568 -14.68 -1.42 29.70
N LYS A 569 -14.92 -2.72 29.85
CA LYS A 569 -14.43 -3.75 28.91
C LYS A 569 -15.46 -3.98 27.79
N THR A 570 -15.00 -3.92 26.55
CA THR A 570 -15.80 -4.27 25.38
C THR A 570 -15.37 -5.63 24.86
N LEU A 571 -16.28 -6.59 24.81
CA LEU A 571 -16.09 -7.84 24.09
C LEU A 571 -16.12 -7.54 22.59
N VAL A 572 -15.09 -8.01 21.88
CA VAL A 572 -14.97 -7.94 20.42
C VAL A 572 -14.97 -9.37 19.89
N VAL A 573 -15.90 -9.69 19.00
CA VAL A 573 -15.97 -10.98 18.32
C VAL A 573 -15.93 -10.75 16.82
N LYS A 574 -14.96 -11.35 16.13
CA LYS A 574 -14.87 -11.33 14.67
C LYS A 574 -15.25 -12.71 14.15
N LEU A 575 -16.04 -12.74 13.08
CA LEU A 575 -16.58 -13.96 12.53
C LEU A 575 -16.50 -13.95 11.00
N VAL A 576 -16.17 -15.09 10.43
CA VAL A 576 -16.28 -15.37 8.99
C VAL A 576 -17.26 -16.51 8.80
N ASN A 577 -18.22 -16.33 7.89
CA ASN A 577 -19.05 -17.39 7.34
C ASN A 577 -18.61 -17.69 5.91
N SER A 578 -17.99 -18.85 5.69
CA SER A 578 -17.58 -19.31 4.36
C SER A 578 -18.66 -20.11 3.63
N ALA A 579 -19.79 -20.43 4.28
CA ALA A 579 -20.87 -21.19 3.64
C ALA A 579 -21.69 -20.34 2.67
N SER A 580 -22.27 -21.02 1.68
CA SER A 580 -23.25 -20.46 0.72
C SER A 580 -24.66 -20.29 1.29
N SER A 581 -24.83 -20.47 2.60
CA SER A 581 -26.09 -20.23 3.29
C SER A 581 -25.85 -19.46 4.58
N ALA A 582 -26.88 -18.75 5.03
CA ALA A 582 -26.83 -18.05 6.30
C ALA A 582 -26.58 -19.02 7.47
N GLN A 583 -25.78 -18.60 8.43
CA GLN A 583 -25.43 -19.37 9.63
C GLN A 583 -25.78 -18.56 10.87
N ASP A 584 -26.37 -19.21 11.87
CA ASP A 584 -26.58 -18.58 13.17
C ASP A 584 -25.42 -18.97 14.11
N VAL A 585 -24.85 -18.00 14.82
CA VAL A 585 -23.83 -18.25 15.83
C VAL A 585 -24.40 -17.84 17.18
N ALA A 586 -24.70 -18.83 18.02
CA ALA A 586 -25.11 -18.65 19.40
C ALA A 586 -23.84 -18.48 20.27
N ILE A 587 -23.59 -17.27 20.74
CA ILE A 587 -22.39 -16.91 21.49
C ILE A 587 -22.72 -16.94 22.98
N THR A 588 -22.01 -17.77 23.74
CA THR A 588 -22.05 -17.80 25.21
C THR A 588 -20.82 -17.08 25.76
N VAL A 589 -21.05 -16.09 26.61
CA VAL A 589 -20.02 -15.41 27.42
C VAL A 589 -19.82 -16.21 28.71
N ALA A 590 -18.90 -17.17 28.67
CA ALA A 590 -18.52 -17.99 29.82
C ALA A 590 -17.54 -17.24 30.73
N GLY A 591 -17.33 -17.74 31.95
CA GLY A 591 -16.39 -17.13 32.91
C GLY A 591 -17.01 -16.08 33.86
N GLY A 592 -18.34 -15.98 33.91
CA GLY A 592 -19.08 -15.20 34.92
C GLY A 592 -19.34 -13.74 34.56
N LYS A 593 -18.88 -13.29 33.39
CA LYS A 593 -19.18 -11.96 32.83
C LYS A 593 -20.57 -11.93 32.20
N LYS A 594 -21.22 -10.76 32.26
CA LYS A 594 -22.54 -10.51 31.69
C LYS A 594 -22.49 -9.34 30.72
N LEU A 595 -23.42 -9.33 29.76
CA LEU A 595 -23.59 -8.21 28.86
C LEU A 595 -24.03 -6.97 29.65
N ASP A 596 -23.36 -5.83 29.41
CA ASP A 596 -23.70 -4.53 29.99
C ASP A 596 -24.17 -3.54 28.92
N ALA A 597 -25.01 -4.03 28.02
CA ALA A 597 -25.64 -3.23 26.98
C ALA A 597 -26.98 -3.84 26.59
N THR A 598 -27.86 -3.01 26.03
CA THR A 598 -29.10 -3.46 25.34
C THR A 598 -28.91 -3.57 23.84
N THR A 599 -27.77 -3.11 23.32
CA THR A 599 -27.43 -3.10 21.90
C THR A 599 -25.93 -3.31 21.73
N ALA A 600 -25.56 -4.23 20.85
CA ALA A 600 -24.20 -4.42 20.37
C ALA A 600 -24.05 -3.76 19.00
N SER A 601 -22.87 -3.22 18.69
CA SER A 601 -22.58 -2.71 17.35
C SER A 601 -22.09 -3.85 16.46
N LEU A 602 -22.67 -3.98 15.26
CA LEU A 602 -22.23 -4.93 14.24
C LEU A 602 -21.72 -4.16 13.02
N TRP A 603 -20.49 -4.46 12.60
CA TRP A 603 -19.93 -4.02 11.32
C TRP A 603 -19.66 -5.26 10.47
N GLY A 604 -19.86 -5.22 9.16
CA GLY A 604 -19.55 -6.36 8.30
C GLY A 604 -19.53 -6.04 6.82
N PHE A 605 -19.12 -7.01 6.01
CA PHE A 605 -19.18 -6.96 4.55
C PHE A 605 -19.45 -8.36 3.98
N GLY A 606 -19.66 -8.46 2.67
CA GLY A 606 -20.08 -9.71 2.01
C GLY A 606 -21.60 -9.90 2.11
N GLY A 607 -22.07 -11.15 2.05
CA GLY A 607 -23.51 -11.46 1.94
C GLY A 607 -24.02 -11.58 0.51
N GLN A 608 -23.12 -11.59 -0.48
CA GLN A 608 -23.46 -11.71 -1.90
C GLN A 608 -23.22 -13.15 -2.36
N ASP A 609 -23.99 -13.60 -3.35
CA ASP A 609 -23.88 -14.96 -3.88
C ASP A 609 -22.60 -15.15 -4.73
N ASP A 610 -22.10 -14.08 -5.36
CA ASP A 610 -20.93 -14.13 -6.22
C ASP A 610 -19.63 -13.95 -5.42
N LEU A 611 -18.94 -15.06 -5.18
CA LEU A 611 -17.65 -15.14 -4.50
C LEU A 611 -16.50 -14.47 -5.28
N ASP A 612 -16.65 -14.27 -6.59
CA ASP A 612 -15.66 -13.63 -7.45
C ASP A 612 -15.88 -12.11 -7.54
N SER A 613 -16.80 -11.55 -6.73
CA SER A 613 -17.02 -10.11 -6.64
C SER A 613 -15.75 -9.36 -6.25
N VAL A 614 -15.42 -8.32 -7.02
CA VAL A 614 -14.24 -7.45 -6.84
C VAL A 614 -14.64 -5.97 -6.87
N ASN A 615 -13.80 -5.14 -6.25
CA ASN A 615 -13.84 -3.70 -6.46
C ASN A 615 -12.74 -3.29 -7.43
N THR A 616 -13.09 -2.51 -8.44
CA THR A 616 -12.14 -1.93 -9.41
C THR A 616 -12.37 -0.43 -9.50
N VAL A 617 -11.46 0.33 -10.11
CA VAL A 617 -11.65 1.79 -10.27
C VAL A 617 -12.89 2.15 -11.11
N GLN A 618 -13.40 1.23 -11.94
CA GLN A 618 -14.67 1.39 -12.67
C GLN A 618 -15.89 1.04 -11.81
N ASN A 619 -15.77 0.09 -10.89
CA ASN A 619 -16.84 -0.34 -9.98
C ASN A 619 -16.30 -0.41 -8.54
N PRO A 620 -16.06 0.75 -7.88
CA PRO A 620 -15.32 0.80 -6.62
C PRO A 620 -16.12 0.33 -5.40
N GLU A 621 -17.44 0.14 -5.53
CA GLU A 621 -18.35 -0.16 -4.42
C GLU A 621 -19.12 -1.49 -4.58
N THR A 622 -18.66 -2.43 -5.40
CA THR A 622 -19.31 -3.75 -5.58
C THR A 622 -19.44 -4.48 -4.24
N VAL A 623 -18.35 -4.53 -3.46
CA VAL A 623 -18.30 -5.06 -2.10
C VAL A 623 -18.01 -3.91 -1.15
N LYS A 624 -18.97 -3.55 -0.31
CA LYS A 624 -18.82 -2.47 0.67
C LYS A 624 -19.28 -2.88 2.06
N PRO A 625 -18.71 -2.26 3.11
CA PRO A 625 -19.12 -2.56 4.46
C PRO A 625 -20.49 -1.97 4.78
N TYR A 626 -21.12 -2.55 5.81
CA TYR A 626 -22.35 -2.08 6.41
C TYR A 626 -22.21 -2.07 7.94
N THR A 627 -23.04 -1.28 8.60
CA THR A 627 -23.16 -1.26 10.07
C THR A 627 -24.62 -1.46 10.46
N LYS A 628 -24.85 -2.21 11.54
CA LYS A 628 -26.17 -2.50 12.10
C LYS A 628 -26.10 -2.51 13.63
N ASP A 629 -27.21 -2.16 14.25
CA ASP A 629 -27.42 -2.42 15.66
C ASP A 629 -27.90 -3.86 15.84
N LEU A 630 -27.26 -4.60 16.75
CA LEU A 630 -27.63 -5.94 17.14
C LEU A 630 -28.30 -5.90 18.53
N PRO A 631 -29.60 -6.19 18.65
CA PRO A 631 -30.26 -6.25 19.94
C PRO A 631 -29.63 -7.33 20.83
N VAL A 632 -29.33 -6.97 22.08
CA VAL A 632 -28.84 -7.90 23.10
C VAL A 632 -29.57 -7.65 24.42
N THR A 633 -29.56 -8.64 25.31
CA THR A 633 -30.24 -8.52 26.61
C THR A 633 -29.22 -8.16 27.69
N GLN A 634 -29.36 -6.97 28.29
CA GLN A 634 -28.51 -6.57 29.42
C GLN A 634 -28.64 -7.59 30.56
N GLY A 635 -27.52 -7.98 31.16
CA GLY A 635 -27.45 -8.99 32.22
C GLY A 635 -27.48 -10.45 31.74
N ALA A 636 -27.68 -10.70 30.44
CA ALA A 636 -27.55 -12.03 29.86
C ALA A 636 -26.08 -12.48 29.77
N THR A 637 -25.91 -13.79 29.61
CA THR A 637 -24.60 -14.44 29.37
C THR A 637 -24.49 -14.97 27.95
N ASP A 638 -25.43 -14.63 27.08
CA ASP A 638 -25.47 -15.08 25.70
C ASP A 638 -26.10 -14.04 24.77
N PHE A 639 -25.82 -14.18 23.49
CA PHE A 639 -26.47 -13.49 22.39
C PHE A 639 -26.24 -14.28 21.09
N SER A 640 -27.04 -13.99 20.06
CA SER A 640 -26.93 -14.66 18.77
C SER A 640 -26.55 -13.68 17.66
N VAL A 641 -25.76 -14.15 16.71
CA VAL A 641 -25.38 -13.40 15.50
C VAL A 641 -25.86 -14.18 14.29
N ASN A 642 -26.69 -13.56 13.45
CA ASN A 642 -27.06 -14.12 12.16
C ASN A 642 -26.06 -13.63 11.10
N MET A 643 -25.31 -14.58 10.54
CA MET A 643 -24.33 -14.32 9.50
C MET A 643 -24.93 -14.64 8.13
N PRO A 644 -25.02 -13.67 7.20
CA PRO A 644 -25.32 -13.95 5.80
C PRO A 644 -24.33 -14.96 5.20
N ALA A 645 -24.72 -15.64 4.12
CA ALA A 645 -23.79 -16.44 3.33
C ALA A 645 -22.56 -15.61 2.93
N HIS A 646 -21.37 -16.22 2.90
CA HIS A 646 -20.14 -15.55 2.42
C HIS A 646 -19.93 -14.14 3.01
N SER A 647 -19.80 -14.06 4.34
CA SER A 647 -19.74 -12.77 5.03
C SER A 647 -18.70 -12.72 6.15
N PHE A 648 -18.24 -11.50 6.41
CA PHE A 648 -17.39 -11.17 7.55
C PHE A 648 -18.17 -10.22 8.47
N GLN A 649 -18.11 -10.44 9.78
CA GLN A 649 -18.73 -9.56 10.76
C GLN A 649 -17.83 -9.33 11.99
N VAL A 650 -17.83 -8.10 12.50
CA VAL A 650 -17.31 -7.73 13.82
C VAL A 650 -18.49 -7.33 14.69
N VAL A 651 -18.61 -7.96 15.86
CA VAL A 651 -19.57 -7.58 16.90
C VAL A 651 -18.82 -7.01 18.10
N LYS A 652 -19.25 -5.86 18.59
CA LYS A 652 -18.74 -5.24 19.81
C LYS A 652 -19.86 -5.02 20.81
N VAL A 653 -19.68 -5.52 22.03
CA VAL A 653 -20.67 -5.43 23.11
C VAL A 653 -19.98 -5.16 24.45
N ALA A 654 -20.52 -4.25 25.25
CA ALA A 654 -20.01 -4.00 26.58
C ALA A 654 -20.26 -5.20 27.51
N ILE A 655 -19.31 -5.51 28.39
CA ILE A 655 -19.42 -6.56 29.41
C ILE A 655 -19.01 -6.05 30.80
N ALA A 656 -19.73 -6.49 31.83
CA ALA A 656 -19.53 -6.09 33.24
C ALA A 656 -18.45 -6.89 33.96
#